data_AF-A0A850QN60-F1
#
_entry.id   AF-A0A850QN60-F1
#
_cell.length_a   1.000
_cell.length_b   1.000
_cell.length_c   1.000
_cell.angle_alpha   90.00
_cell.angle_beta   90.00
_cell.angle_gamma   90.00
#
_symmetry.space_group_name_H-M   'P 1'
#
loop_
_entity.id
_entity.type
_entity.pdbx_description
1 polymer ?
#
loop_
_entity_poly.entity_id
_entity_poly.type
_entity_poly.pdbx_seq_one_letter_code
_entity_poly.pdbx_strand_id
1 'polypeptide(L)'
;MPAARPARLPARATVRLDARADRLDIRDRWFTPAVLHLPPQCPDDAWFAERLPVYVKAGMVLDQGSDGACTGFGLAAVINYLYWQRDAEHRQVSPRMIYHLAQFYDEWPGEDYSGSSCRGALKGWHKHGVCRRSLWPYTVRKDGSVPAFEAPHAGWAEDALQHTLGVYYRIEKSDITAMQAAIAQTGAIYVSATIHAGWNQVRNLKQPFTTLSQLPRIPAHSLHTGGHAFALTGYTEDGFVVQNSWGINWGQQGFAVLGYDDWLSHGSDVWTVAMGVPAQASVSLAVSSKQPAAARSAIPIDAGLPALPAYRYTPAARTMQRGQHALSPLTTDQAYNLSVIMDSGTRGIQRLVAFASAADSITHVVQAAQDWHRTQGLRSRLQLAIYAMSGLAGEEQQAQQIAALAPWFLANQIYPIFLNWSNGMETLPERLQQMSGDSIPAHLSAQEQAALDRRTEAGADAAGLRASWTQCRHQAQQATAADDPPRALHVLIRALQTLSRSASPASRPQLHLIGHSAGALLCGQLLEGLRDMPVVSCSLIAPACNTEDAGRYFGEAMRRGQLRPAQLHIDVLDAQREQQDAFSGTYRHSLLTLISNALEDRCQTPLIGLADSFFAADQEHRDHSRNRWNPACLPALKQWQQQFWGKNIPIAAAAGSRANTGLTAAQQQRLHLISRRTLRTVSGEQPVSHAALALDLDLLGALLQRLRGRKALLARP
;
A
#
# COMPACT_ATOMS: atom_id res chain seq x y z
N MET A 1 65.81 25.99 -3.36
CA MET A 1 64.42 26.17 -2.88
C MET A 1 63.56 25.08 -3.54
N PRO A 2 63.15 24.01 -2.84
CA PRO A 2 62.31 22.98 -3.44
C PRO A 2 60.86 23.47 -3.55
N ALA A 3 60.22 23.17 -4.68
CA ALA A 3 58.84 23.51 -4.99
C ALA A 3 57.87 22.94 -3.95
N ALA A 4 56.97 23.79 -3.45
CA ALA A 4 55.95 23.42 -2.50
C ALA A 4 55.01 22.35 -3.11
N ARG A 5 54.96 21.18 -2.47
CA ARG A 5 54.00 20.11 -2.76
C ARG A 5 52.57 20.67 -2.67
N PRO A 6 51.68 20.40 -3.65
CA PRO A 6 50.27 20.73 -3.49
C PRO A 6 49.71 19.93 -2.30
N ALA A 7 49.08 20.64 -1.37
CA ALA A 7 48.43 20.04 -0.21
C ALA A 7 47.36 19.04 -0.71
N ARG A 8 47.58 17.74 -0.45
CA ARG A 8 46.55 16.71 -0.61
C ARG A 8 45.39 17.06 0.31
N LEU A 9 44.21 17.27 -0.27
CA LEU A 9 42.95 17.27 0.48
C LEU A 9 42.85 15.94 1.25
N PRO A 10 42.35 15.94 2.49
CA PRO A 10 42.13 14.70 3.23
C PRO A 10 41.26 13.77 2.39
N ALA A 11 41.61 12.48 2.36
CA ALA A 11 40.87 11.46 1.62
C ALA A 11 39.42 11.48 2.09
N ARG A 12 38.54 12.07 1.27
CA ARG A 12 37.10 12.05 1.50
C ARG A 12 36.68 10.58 1.48
N ALA A 13 35.86 10.14 2.44
CA ALA A 13 35.19 8.86 2.34
C ALA A 13 34.54 8.77 0.95
N THR A 14 34.73 7.64 0.26
CA THR A 14 34.20 7.41 -1.09
C THR A 14 32.70 7.66 -1.09
N VAL A 15 32.25 8.68 -1.81
CA VAL A 15 30.82 8.99 -1.95
C VAL A 15 30.17 7.89 -2.77
N ARG A 16 29.06 7.32 -2.29
CA ARG A 16 28.29 6.33 -3.04
C ARG A 16 27.51 7.02 -4.17
N LEU A 17 27.62 6.47 -5.38
CA LEU A 17 27.02 6.99 -6.61
C LEU A 17 26.06 5.94 -7.20
N ASP A 18 24.80 6.04 -6.84
CA ASP A 18 23.76 5.05 -7.13
C ASP A 18 22.47 5.66 -7.72
N ALA A 19 22.53 6.87 -8.30
CA ALA A 19 21.44 7.34 -9.14
C ALA A 19 21.25 6.39 -10.32
N ARG A 20 20.00 6.05 -10.62
CA ARG A 20 19.63 5.14 -11.70
C ARG A 20 18.81 5.89 -12.74
N ALA A 21 19.04 5.56 -14.01
CA ALA A 21 18.28 6.14 -15.11
C ALA A 21 16.80 5.77 -15.02
N ASP A 22 15.92 6.72 -15.36
CA ASP A 22 14.47 6.48 -15.38
C ASP A 22 14.13 5.42 -16.46
N ARG A 23 13.23 4.46 -16.16
CA ARG A 23 12.68 3.59 -17.22
C ARG A 23 11.81 4.40 -18.16
N LEU A 24 11.60 3.93 -19.39
CA LEU A 24 10.67 4.58 -20.32
C LEU A 24 9.23 4.54 -19.75
N ASP A 25 8.59 5.71 -19.62
CA ASP A 25 7.16 5.83 -19.31
C ASP A 25 6.52 6.76 -20.36
N ILE A 26 5.60 6.21 -21.15
CA ILE A 26 4.92 6.93 -22.24
C ILE A 26 4.02 8.07 -21.74
N ARG A 27 3.77 8.16 -20.43
CA ARG A 27 2.95 9.20 -19.80
C ARG A 27 3.76 10.42 -19.36
N ASP A 28 5.09 10.36 -19.45
CA ASP A 28 5.95 11.52 -19.18
C ASP A 28 5.53 12.68 -20.10
N ARG A 29 5.30 13.85 -19.50
CA ARG A 29 4.96 15.06 -20.26
C ARG A 29 6.24 15.70 -20.76
N TRP A 30 6.36 15.92 -22.06
CA TRP A 30 7.50 16.59 -22.65
C TRP A 30 7.39 18.11 -22.49
N PHE A 31 8.49 18.74 -22.08
CA PHE A 31 8.60 20.18 -22.03
C PHE A 31 8.68 20.74 -23.46
N THR A 32 7.90 21.78 -23.74
CA THR A 32 7.98 22.52 -25.00
C THR A 32 8.37 23.96 -24.66
N PRO A 33 9.54 24.44 -25.10
CA PRO A 33 10.00 25.79 -24.77
C PRO A 33 9.08 26.86 -25.35
N ALA A 34 8.81 27.92 -24.58
CA ALA A 34 8.28 29.15 -25.16
C ALA A 34 9.27 29.76 -26.17
N VAL A 35 8.74 30.34 -27.25
CA VAL A 35 9.56 31.02 -28.28
C VAL A 35 10.05 32.36 -27.73
N LEU A 36 11.27 32.37 -27.20
CA LEU A 36 11.91 33.53 -26.58
C LEU A 36 13.39 33.61 -27.00
N HIS A 37 13.94 34.82 -27.05
CA HIS A 37 15.39 35.01 -27.17
C HIS A 37 16.03 34.74 -25.81
N LEU A 38 16.91 33.73 -25.75
CA LEU A 38 17.66 33.41 -24.55
C LEU A 38 18.88 34.33 -24.42
N PRO A 39 19.22 34.80 -23.21
CA PRO A 39 20.48 35.49 -22.98
C PRO A 39 21.68 34.54 -23.20
N PRO A 40 22.89 35.04 -23.48
CA PRO A 40 24.09 34.19 -23.66
C PRO A 40 24.50 33.46 -22.38
N GLN A 41 24.10 33.97 -21.22
CA GLN A 41 24.25 33.32 -19.93
C GLN A 41 23.03 33.56 -19.04
N CYS A 42 22.75 32.64 -18.13
CA CYS A 42 21.71 32.78 -17.11
C CYS A 42 22.17 32.08 -15.83
N PRO A 43 22.05 32.72 -14.65
CA PRO A 43 21.67 34.13 -14.43
C PRO A 43 22.73 35.12 -14.96
N ASP A 44 22.41 36.41 -14.99
CA ASP A 44 23.42 37.44 -15.30
C ASP A 44 24.41 37.63 -14.13
N ASP A 45 25.58 38.22 -14.43
CA ASP A 45 26.65 38.40 -13.44
C ASP A 45 26.25 39.31 -12.27
N ALA A 46 25.38 40.30 -12.50
CA ALA A 46 24.94 41.21 -11.44
C ALA A 46 24.07 40.47 -10.42
N TRP A 47 23.09 39.71 -10.90
CA TRP A 47 22.27 38.83 -10.09
C TRP A 47 23.14 37.82 -9.35
N PHE A 48 24.09 37.20 -10.04
CA PHE A 48 24.96 36.18 -9.47
C PHE A 48 25.84 36.74 -8.34
N ALA A 49 26.49 37.89 -8.56
CA ALA A 49 27.33 38.55 -7.57
C ALA A 49 26.58 38.92 -6.29
N GLU A 50 25.34 39.40 -6.43
CA GLU A 50 24.52 39.83 -5.29
C GLU A 50 23.92 38.65 -4.53
N ARG A 51 23.35 37.69 -5.25
CA ARG A 51 22.48 36.66 -4.66
C ARG A 51 23.24 35.42 -4.19
N LEU A 52 24.29 35.01 -4.91
CA LEU A 52 24.97 33.76 -4.60
C LEU A 52 25.66 33.74 -3.23
N PRO A 53 26.38 34.80 -2.78
CA PRO A 53 26.98 34.80 -1.45
C PRO A 53 25.94 34.65 -0.34
N VAL A 54 24.75 35.25 -0.52
CA VAL A 54 23.64 35.13 0.42
C VAL A 54 23.06 33.71 0.40
N TYR A 55 22.89 33.11 -0.77
CA TYR A 55 22.43 31.73 -0.94
C TYR A 55 23.37 30.71 -0.27
N VAL A 56 24.70 30.87 -0.46
CA VAL A 56 25.71 30.02 0.18
C VAL A 56 25.74 30.25 1.69
N LYS A 57 25.65 31.50 2.15
CA LYS A 57 25.58 31.84 3.59
C LYS A 57 24.32 31.28 4.26
N ALA A 58 23.21 31.18 3.55
CA ALA A 58 21.99 30.53 4.00
C ALA A 58 22.10 28.99 4.04
N GLY A 59 23.25 28.43 3.61
CA GLY A 59 23.55 27.01 3.69
C GLY A 59 22.90 26.17 2.59
N MET A 60 22.46 26.76 1.49
CA MET A 60 21.65 26.05 0.48
C MET A 60 22.45 25.03 -0.35
N VAL A 61 23.78 25.06 -0.28
CA VAL A 61 24.67 24.02 -0.81
C VAL A 61 24.79 22.91 0.24
N LEU A 62 24.12 21.79 -0.03
CA LEU A 62 24.00 20.67 0.89
C LEU A 62 25.20 19.70 0.80
N ASP A 63 25.35 18.84 1.82
CA ASP A 63 26.34 17.75 1.86
C ASP A 63 25.67 16.41 2.19
N GLN A 64 25.77 15.46 1.27
CA GLN A 64 25.22 14.10 1.41
C GLN A 64 26.10 13.14 2.22
N GLY A 65 27.33 13.54 2.60
CA GLY A 65 28.26 12.63 3.26
C GLY A 65 28.67 11.47 2.36
N SER A 66 28.77 10.26 2.92
CA SER A 66 29.14 9.05 2.16
C SER A 66 27.95 8.28 1.56
N ASP A 67 26.72 8.74 1.77
CA ASP A 67 25.49 8.04 1.40
C ASP A 67 25.14 8.19 -0.09
N GLY A 68 24.34 7.25 -0.61
CA GLY A 68 23.81 7.24 -1.98
C GLY A 68 22.57 8.13 -2.18
N ALA A 69 22.46 9.22 -1.43
CA ALA A 69 21.24 10.03 -1.38
C ALA A 69 21.15 11.09 -2.50
N CYS A 70 21.98 11.00 -3.53
CA CYS A 70 22.15 12.06 -4.54
C CYS A 70 20.85 12.49 -5.22
N THR A 71 19.90 11.59 -5.47
CA THR A 71 18.58 11.93 -6.01
C THR A 71 17.76 12.84 -5.09
N GLY A 72 17.76 12.55 -3.79
CA GLY A 72 17.11 13.42 -2.79
C GLY A 72 17.79 14.76 -2.67
N PHE A 73 19.13 14.79 -2.72
CA PHE A 73 19.91 16.02 -2.60
C PHE A 73 19.86 16.89 -3.86
N GLY A 74 19.92 16.30 -5.05
CA GLY A 74 19.82 17.01 -6.32
C GLY A 74 18.46 17.68 -6.49
N LEU A 75 17.37 16.98 -6.15
CA LEU A 75 16.05 17.60 -6.16
C LEU A 75 15.88 18.62 -5.02
N ALA A 76 16.42 18.37 -3.82
CA ALA A 76 16.43 19.37 -2.74
C ALA A 76 17.15 20.67 -3.15
N ALA A 77 18.25 20.56 -3.91
CA ALA A 77 18.96 21.72 -4.45
C ALA A 77 18.07 22.54 -5.38
N VAL A 78 17.34 21.91 -6.31
CA VAL A 78 16.36 22.59 -7.17
C VAL A 78 15.27 23.25 -6.33
N ILE A 79 14.64 22.52 -5.41
CA ILE A 79 13.56 23.07 -4.56
C ILE A 79 14.04 24.27 -3.74
N ASN A 80 15.20 24.13 -3.06
CA ASN A 80 15.76 25.21 -2.26
C ASN A 80 16.09 26.43 -3.12
N TYR A 81 16.67 26.24 -4.31
CA TYR A 81 16.97 27.32 -5.24
C TYR A 81 15.71 28.09 -5.63
N LEU A 82 14.65 27.38 -6.07
CA LEU A 82 13.40 28.01 -6.52
C LEU A 82 12.67 28.75 -5.40
N TYR A 83 12.55 28.14 -4.21
CA TYR A 83 11.88 28.78 -3.07
C TYR A 83 12.71 29.95 -2.53
N TRP A 84 14.04 29.84 -2.51
CA TRP A 84 14.92 30.92 -2.07
C TRP A 84 14.95 32.12 -3.05
N GLN A 85 14.82 31.86 -4.35
CA GLN A 85 14.66 32.94 -5.34
C GLN A 85 13.41 33.78 -5.06
N ARG A 86 12.32 33.13 -4.63
CA ARG A 86 11.05 33.76 -4.26
C ARG A 86 11.10 34.45 -2.89
N ASP A 87 11.75 33.84 -1.91
CA ASP A 87 11.85 34.32 -0.53
C ASP A 87 13.23 34.00 0.06
N ALA A 88 14.03 35.04 0.32
CA ALA A 88 15.38 34.89 0.85
C ALA A 88 15.43 34.30 2.27
N GLU A 89 14.32 34.33 3.01
CA GLU A 89 14.19 33.73 4.35
C GLU A 89 13.82 32.24 4.32
N HIS A 90 13.63 31.67 3.12
CA HIS A 90 13.39 30.25 2.93
C HIS A 90 14.41 29.40 3.69
N ARG A 91 13.93 28.31 4.30
CA ARG A 91 14.76 27.36 5.05
C ARG A 91 14.81 26.05 4.29
N GLN A 92 15.95 25.37 4.38
CA GLN A 92 16.22 24.14 3.63
C GLN A 92 15.09 23.11 3.78
N VAL A 93 14.66 22.55 2.65
CA VAL A 93 13.79 21.36 2.63
C VAL A 93 14.60 20.10 2.99
N SER A 94 13.90 19.03 3.39
CA SER A 94 14.53 17.79 3.80
C SER A 94 14.97 16.94 2.60
N PRO A 95 16.28 16.77 2.33
CA PRO A 95 16.74 15.81 1.33
C PRO A 95 16.49 14.36 1.77
N ARG A 96 16.38 14.10 3.09
CA ARG A 96 16.02 12.78 3.63
C ARG A 96 14.63 12.37 3.16
N MET A 97 13.64 13.24 3.35
CA MET A 97 12.26 12.98 2.95
C MET A 97 12.19 12.70 1.46
N ILE A 98 12.86 13.50 0.63
CA ILE A 98 12.85 13.33 -0.83
C ILE A 98 13.49 11.98 -1.21
N TYR A 99 14.66 11.65 -0.65
CA TYR A 99 15.33 10.39 -0.95
C TYR A 99 14.50 9.17 -0.54
N HIS A 100 13.94 9.21 0.68
CA HIS A 100 13.08 8.15 1.18
C HIS A 100 11.84 7.97 0.30
N LEU A 101 11.18 9.06 -0.07
CA LEU A 101 10.04 9.02 -0.99
C LEU A 101 10.43 8.59 -2.40
N ALA A 102 11.65 8.86 -2.85
CA ALA A 102 12.14 8.42 -4.14
C ALA A 102 12.21 6.90 -4.21
N GLN A 103 12.76 6.25 -3.17
CA GLN A 103 12.77 4.79 -3.04
C GLN A 103 11.35 4.23 -2.90
N PHE A 104 10.49 4.90 -2.12
CA PHE A 104 9.11 4.47 -1.90
C PHE A 104 8.23 4.51 -3.17
N TYR A 105 8.49 5.45 -4.08
CA TYR A 105 7.75 5.63 -5.34
C TYR A 105 8.49 5.14 -6.58
N ASP A 106 9.61 4.45 -6.40
CA ASP A 106 10.40 3.98 -7.51
C ASP A 106 9.74 2.85 -8.28
N GLU A 107 10.26 2.58 -9.47
CA GLU A 107 9.67 1.64 -10.43
C GLU A 107 10.19 0.21 -10.25
N TRP A 108 11.01 -0.03 -9.23
CA TRP A 108 11.58 -1.33 -8.91
C TRP A 108 10.80 -2.00 -7.78
N PRO A 109 10.31 -3.24 -7.98
CA PRO A 109 9.64 -3.99 -6.91
C PRO A 109 10.57 -4.27 -5.73
N GLY A 110 10.04 -4.18 -4.51
CA GLY A 110 10.74 -4.50 -3.27
C GLY A 110 11.35 -3.31 -2.55
N GLU A 111 11.97 -3.57 -1.39
CA GLU A 111 12.61 -2.57 -0.52
C GLU A 111 14.15 -2.80 -0.42
N ASP A 112 14.66 -3.91 -0.95
CA ASP A 112 16.03 -4.40 -0.78
C ASP A 112 17.02 -3.88 -1.85
N TYR A 113 16.91 -2.61 -2.22
CA TYR A 113 17.84 -2.00 -3.18
C TYR A 113 18.38 -0.65 -2.72
N SER A 114 19.51 -0.27 -3.31
CA SER A 114 20.16 1.01 -3.08
C SER A 114 20.08 1.89 -4.31
N GLY A 115 20.09 3.21 -4.07
CA GLY A 115 19.84 4.22 -5.08
C GLY A 115 18.36 4.46 -5.32
N SER A 116 18.06 5.43 -6.17
CA SER A 116 16.71 5.71 -6.64
C SER A 116 16.74 6.39 -8.02
N SER A 117 15.58 6.63 -8.61
CA SER A 117 15.40 7.36 -9.87
C SER A 117 15.05 8.84 -9.65
N CYS A 118 15.28 9.66 -10.68
CA CYS A 118 14.85 11.06 -10.70
C CYS A 118 13.32 11.16 -10.69
N ARG A 119 12.65 10.30 -11.48
CA ARG A 119 11.18 10.23 -11.52
C ARG A 119 10.59 9.81 -10.17
N GLY A 120 11.20 8.86 -9.46
CA GLY A 120 10.77 8.46 -8.12
C GLY A 120 10.74 9.65 -7.16
N ALA A 121 11.81 10.45 -7.14
CA ALA A 121 11.89 11.66 -6.32
C ALA A 121 10.79 12.69 -6.67
N LEU A 122 10.54 12.92 -7.97
CA LEU A 122 9.48 13.81 -8.44
C LEU A 122 8.08 13.30 -8.11
N LYS A 123 7.82 12.00 -8.24
CA LYS A 123 6.55 11.37 -7.83
C LYS A 123 6.31 11.54 -6.33
N GLY A 124 7.35 11.36 -5.53
CA GLY A 124 7.34 11.63 -4.09
C GLY A 124 6.94 13.06 -3.77
N TRP A 125 7.64 14.03 -4.35
CA TRP A 125 7.37 15.46 -4.16
C TRP A 125 5.97 15.87 -4.65
N HIS A 126 5.52 15.35 -5.81
CA HIS A 126 4.19 15.61 -6.34
C HIS A 126 3.06 15.12 -5.43
N LYS A 127 3.23 13.94 -4.82
CA LYS A 127 2.17 13.33 -4.00
C LYS A 127 2.11 13.89 -2.57
N HIS A 128 3.26 14.29 -2.02
CA HIS A 128 3.39 14.60 -0.58
C HIS A 128 3.87 16.02 -0.27
N GLY A 129 4.39 16.76 -1.25
CA GLY A 129 5.19 17.94 -0.97
C GLY A 129 6.53 17.58 -0.32
N VAL A 130 7.19 18.54 0.32
CA VAL A 130 8.43 18.28 1.08
C VAL A 130 8.52 19.17 2.33
N CYS A 131 8.82 18.56 3.47
CA CYS A 131 8.95 19.29 4.73
C CYS A 131 10.32 19.98 4.87
N ARG A 132 10.43 20.90 5.82
CA ARG A 132 11.70 21.48 6.25
C ARG A 132 12.65 20.42 6.79
N ARG A 133 13.96 20.61 6.57
CA ARG A 133 15.04 19.72 7.03
C ARG A 133 14.99 19.45 8.54
N SER A 134 14.52 20.42 9.34
CA SER A 134 14.38 20.26 10.79
C SER A 134 13.30 19.26 11.22
N LEU A 135 12.30 19.00 10.36
CA LEU A 135 11.21 18.06 10.65
C LEU A 135 11.54 16.64 10.17
N TRP A 136 12.44 16.50 9.21
CA TRP A 136 12.97 15.20 8.83
C TRP A 136 14.49 15.30 8.61
N PRO A 137 15.29 15.10 9.67
CA PRO A 137 16.71 15.39 9.64
C PRO A 137 17.50 14.42 8.76
N TYR A 138 18.66 14.90 8.33
CA TYR A 138 19.68 14.12 7.65
C TYR A 138 21.00 14.33 8.39
N THR A 139 21.37 13.35 9.21
CA THR A 139 22.52 13.46 10.12
C THR A 139 23.75 12.80 9.52
N VAL A 140 24.74 13.60 9.16
CA VAL A 140 26.08 13.12 8.77
C VAL A 140 26.95 13.06 10.03
N ARG A 141 27.43 11.88 10.39
CA ARG A 141 28.33 11.68 11.53
C ARG A 141 29.74 12.21 11.22
N LYS A 142 30.57 12.35 12.25
CA LYS A 142 31.96 12.86 12.11
C LYS A 142 32.83 12.03 11.17
N ASP A 143 32.54 10.74 11.05
CA ASP A 143 33.23 9.79 10.16
C ASP A 143 32.66 9.81 8.72
N GLY A 144 31.69 10.68 8.44
CA GLY A 144 31.01 10.80 7.15
C GLY A 144 29.85 9.82 6.95
N SER A 145 29.66 8.85 7.87
CA SER A 145 28.56 7.89 7.79
C SER A 145 27.21 8.52 8.10
N VAL A 146 26.16 7.94 7.55
CA VAL A 146 24.78 8.42 7.67
C VAL A 146 23.90 7.26 8.15
N PRO A 147 22.96 7.47 9.09
CA PRO A 147 21.98 6.45 9.44
C PRO A 147 21.16 6.00 8.22
N ALA A 148 20.88 4.70 8.11
CA ALA A 148 20.05 4.16 7.03
C ALA A 148 18.63 4.76 7.04
N PHE A 149 18.10 5.04 8.23
CA PHE A 149 16.82 5.71 8.42
C PHE A 149 16.86 6.64 9.63
N GLU A 150 16.15 7.76 9.52
CA GLU A 150 15.86 8.70 10.61
C GLU A 150 14.36 8.99 10.55
N ALA A 151 13.64 8.82 11.65
CA ALA A 151 12.19 9.06 11.67
C ALA A 151 11.89 10.56 11.60
N PRO A 152 10.80 10.98 10.94
CA PRO A 152 10.37 12.37 10.96
C PRO A 152 9.80 12.77 12.32
N HIS A 153 9.93 14.06 12.66
CA HIS A 153 9.28 14.69 13.80
C HIS A 153 7.79 14.98 13.50
N ALA A 154 6.99 15.13 14.56
CA ALA A 154 5.58 15.49 14.43
C ALA A 154 5.38 16.80 13.63
N GLY A 155 4.31 16.88 12.84
CA GLY A 155 4.00 18.05 12.00
C GLY A 155 4.72 18.08 10.64
N TRP A 156 5.55 17.09 10.33
CA TRP A 156 6.28 17.03 9.04
C TRP A 156 5.33 16.99 7.84
N ALA A 157 4.21 16.28 7.96
CA ALA A 157 3.26 16.07 6.87
C ALA A 157 2.55 17.37 6.48
N GLU A 158 2.09 18.12 7.48
CA GLU A 158 1.42 19.39 7.32
C GLU A 158 2.38 20.47 6.77
N ASP A 159 3.62 20.46 7.24
CA ASP A 159 4.68 21.34 6.76
C ASP A 159 5.05 21.03 5.30
N ALA A 160 5.00 19.75 4.90
CA ALA A 160 5.31 19.35 3.53
C ALA A 160 4.35 19.97 2.50
N LEU A 161 3.09 20.19 2.88
CA LEU A 161 2.08 20.85 2.04
C LEU A 161 2.36 22.33 1.77
N GLN A 162 3.33 22.94 2.47
CA GLN A 162 3.80 24.30 2.17
C GLN A 162 4.80 24.34 1.01
N HIS A 163 5.38 23.19 0.63
CA HIS A 163 6.35 23.07 -0.47
C HIS A 163 5.91 22.00 -1.48
N THR A 164 4.87 22.28 -2.24
CA THR A 164 4.30 21.34 -3.22
C THR A 164 4.91 21.51 -4.61
N LEU A 165 4.81 20.45 -5.42
CA LEU A 165 5.12 20.47 -6.85
C LEU A 165 3.83 20.72 -7.63
N GLY A 166 3.84 21.74 -8.50
CA GLY A 166 2.70 22.06 -9.35
C GLY A 166 2.68 21.19 -10.60
N VAL A 167 3.74 21.25 -11.40
CA VAL A 167 3.91 20.44 -12.61
C VAL A 167 5.37 20.08 -12.81
N TYR A 168 5.61 18.96 -13.50
CA TYR A 168 6.94 18.52 -13.91
C TYR A 168 6.90 17.98 -15.34
N TYR A 169 7.94 18.29 -16.11
CA TYR A 169 8.07 17.91 -17.52
C TYR A 169 9.46 17.35 -17.79
N ARG A 170 9.52 16.31 -18.61
CA ARG A 170 10.77 15.74 -19.12
C ARG A 170 11.30 16.59 -20.26
N ILE A 171 12.62 16.75 -20.31
CA ILE A 171 13.33 17.40 -21.42
C ILE A 171 14.19 16.35 -22.12
N GLU A 172 14.26 16.41 -23.44
CA GLU A 172 15.16 15.56 -24.22
C GLU A 172 16.61 15.93 -23.89
N LYS A 173 17.40 14.97 -23.40
CA LYS A 173 18.75 15.24 -22.89
C LYS A 173 19.71 15.79 -23.94
N SER A 174 19.44 15.47 -25.20
CA SER A 174 20.23 15.90 -26.36
C SER A 174 19.85 17.32 -26.82
N ASP A 175 18.73 17.87 -26.35
CA ASP A 175 18.26 19.22 -26.67
C ASP A 175 18.77 20.25 -25.66
N ILE A 176 20.02 20.67 -25.85
CA ILE A 176 20.68 21.71 -25.03
C ILE A 176 19.86 23.00 -25.00
N THR A 177 19.24 23.37 -26.12
CA THR A 177 18.49 24.62 -26.24
C THR A 177 17.23 24.57 -25.38
N ALA A 178 16.51 23.44 -25.38
CA ALA A 178 15.35 23.26 -24.50
C ALA A 178 15.75 23.25 -23.03
N MET A 179 16.91 22.69 -22.68
CA MET A 179 17.45 22.74 -21.31
C MET A 179 17.78 24.17 -20.87
N GLN A 180 18.47 24.95 -21.71
CA GLN A 180 18.76 26.36 -21.45
C GLN A 180 17.47 27.18 -21.31
N ALA A 181 16.50 26.95 -22.20
CA ALA A 181 15.20 27.61 -22.14
C ALA A 181 14.44 27.26 -20.85
N ALA A 182 14.47 26.00 -20.43
CA ALA A 182 13.88 25.57 -19.16
C ALA A 182 14.55 26.27 -17.98
N ILE A 183 15.88 26.29 -17.91
CA ILE A 183 16.62 27.01 -16.86
C ILE A 183 16.24 28.49 -16.83
N ALA A 184 16.15 29.16 -17.98
CA ALA A 184 15.77 30.57 -18.05
C ALA A 184 14.31 30.83 -17.63
N GLN A 185 13.40 29.89 -17.90
CA GLN A 185 11.97 30.03 -17.60
C GLN A 185 11.62 29.65 -16.16
N THR A 186 12.25 28.60 -15.62
CA THR A 186 11.90 28.05 -14.30
C THR A 186 12.95 28.35 -13.24
N GLY A 187 14.19 28.66 -13.61
CA GLY A 187 15.30 28.99 -12.72
C GLY A 187 16.30 27.85 -12.54
N ALA A 188 15.85 26.60 -12.50
CA ALA A 188 16.71 25.43 -12.36
C ALA A 188 16.05 24.17 -12.91
N ILE A 189 16.87 23.21 -13.33
CA ILE A 189 16.43 21.88 -13.77
C ILE A 189 17.12 20.78 -12.94
N TYR A 190 16.38 19.69 -12.73
CA TYR A 190 16.83 18.52 -12.00
C TYR A 190 17.32 17.46 -12.99
N VAL A 191 18.54 16.98 -12.80
CA VAL A 191 19.19 16.08 -13.76
C VAL A 191 19.93 14.93 -13.11
N SER A 192 20.22 13.90 -13.91
CA SER A 192 21.21 12.87 -13.58
C SER A 192 22.14 12.56 -14.75
N ALA A 193 23.33 12.06 -14.42
CA ALA A 193 24.36 11.68 -15.38
C ALA A 193 25.27 10.57 -14.83
N THR A 194 25.95 9.84 -15.72
CA THR A 194 27.07 8.97 -15.34
C THR A 194 28.34 9.82 -15.20
N ILE A 195 28.79 10.05 -13.97
CA ILE A 195 29.94 10.93 -13.71
C ILE A 195 31.28 10.17 -13.79
N HIS A 196 32.36 10.92 -14.00
CA HIS A 196 33.73 10.41 -14.19
C HIS A 196 34.71 10.99 -13.15
N ALA A 197 35.91 10.43 -13.07
CA ALA A 197 36.91 10.80 -12.05
C ALA A 197 37.36 12.28 -12.08
N GLY A 198 37.06 12.99 -13.16
CA GLY A 198 37.27 14.44 -13.29
C GLY A 198 36.45 15.26 -12.28
N TRP A 199 35.30 14.76 -11.85
CA TRP A 199 34.49 15.37 -10.79
C TRP A 199 35.22 15.46 -9.45
N ASN A 200 36.22 14.60 -9.20
CA ASN A 200 37.06 14.67 -8.00
C ASN A 200 38.25 15.64 -8.14
N GLN A 201 38.45 16.20 -9.33
CA GLN A 201 39.60 17.06 -9.68
C GLN A 201 39.20 18.53 -9.84
N VAL A 202 37.93 18.86 -9.62
CA VAL A 202 37.43 20.25 -9.68
C VAL A 202 38.10 21.07 -8.58
N ARG A 203 38.77 22.16 -8.99
CA ARG A 203 39.53 23.00 -8.05
C ARG A 203 38.59 23.87 -7.23
N ASN A 204 38.88 23.99 -5.94
CA ASN A 204 38.34 25.05 -5.10
C ASN A 204 39.33 26.22 -5.10
N LEU A 205 38.96 27.33 -5.72
CA LEU A 205 39.86 28.47 -5.91
C LEU A 205 40.03 29.29 -4.62
N LYS A 206 39.24 29.04 -3.58
CA LYS A 206 39.26 29.71 -2.26
C LYS A 206 39.19 31.25 -2.31
N GLN A 207 38.84 31.82 -3.46
CA GLN A 207 38.63 33.26 -3.64
C GLN A 207 37.13 33.55 -3.77
N PRO A 208 36.66 34.75 -3.37
CA PRO A 208 35.32 35.20 -3.74
C PRO A 208 35.21 35.22 -5.26
N PHE A 209 34.06 34.80 -5.77
CA PHE A 209 33.74 34.81 -7.18
C PHE A 209 32.45 35.59 -7.34
N THR A 210 32.43 36.48 -8.32
CA THR A 210 31.36 37.43 -8.57
C THR A 210 30.75 37.25 -9.96
N THR A 211 31.36 36.44 -10.82
CA THR A 211 30.88 36.18 -12.19
C THR A 211 30.81 34.68 -12.47
N LEU A 212 29.95 34.29 -13.42
CA LEU A 212 29.84 32.88 -13.83
C LEU A 212 31.11 32.36 -14.50
N SER A 213 31.83 33.22 -15.23
CA SER A 213 33.09 32.89 -15.91
C SER A 213 34.24 32.50 -14.97
N GLN A 214 34.13 32.81 -13.68
CA GLN A 214 35.11 32.43 -12.66
C GLN A 214 34.90 31.02 -12.12
N LEU A 215 33.80 30.34 -12.50
CA LEU A 215 33.54 28.98 -12.07
C LEU A 215 34.53 28.00 -12.71
N PRO A 216 35.08 27.05 -11.94
CA PRO A 216 35.96 26.03 -12.48
C PRO A 216 35.16 25.08 -13.39
N ARG A 217 35.71 24.78 -14.57
CA ARG A 217 35.18 23.72 -15.43
C ARG A 217 35.51 22.35 -14.87
N ILE A 218 34.57 21.41 -14.97
CA ILE A 218 34.81 20.00 -14.64
C ILE A 218 35.76 19.42 -15.70
N PRO A 219 36.95 18.91 -15.31
CA PRO A 219 37.89 18.37 -16.27
C PRO A 219 37.38 17.03 -16.81
N ALA A 220 37.34 16.88 -18.14
CA ALA A 220 36.95 15.62 -18.78
C ALA A 220 37.88 14.48 -18.34
N HIS A 221 37.32 13.28 -18.17
CA HIS A 221 38.07 12.10 -17.79
C HIS A 221 37.39 10.84 -18.31
N SER A 222 38.17 9.85 -18.79
CA SER A 222 37.63 8.63 -19.39
C SER A 222 37.10 7.60 -18.37
N LEU A 223 37.64 7.59 -17.15
CA LEU A 223 37.20 6.69 -16.08
C LEU A 223 35.84 7.10 -15.50
N HIS A 224 34.79 6.35 -15.82
CA HIS A 224 33.47 6.46 -15.19
C HIS A 224 33.47 5.97 -13.75
N THR A 225 32.68 6.63 -12.90
CA THR A 225 32.66 6.40 -11.44
C THR A 225 31.28 6.02 -10.89
N GLY A 226 30.18 6.39 -11.55
CA GLY A 226 28.82 5.98 -11.17
C GLY A 226 27.75 6.98 -11.60
N GLY A 227 26.49 6.66 -11.30
CA GLY A 227 25.36 7.55 -11.55
C GLY A 227 25.21 8.60 -10.45
N HIS A 228 25.01 9.86 -10.84
CA HIS A 228 24.85 10.99 -9.91
C HIS A 228 23.69 11.88 -10.34
N ALA A 229 22.91 12.35 -9.37
CA ALA A 229 21.82 13.30 -9.58
C ALA A 229 22.13 14.64 -8.90
N PHE A 230 21.86 15.75 -9.60
CA PHE A 230 22.25 17.10 -9.20
C PHE A 230 21.35 18.16 -9.84
N ALA A 231 21.58 19.43 -9.49
CA ALA A 231 20.84 20.56 -10.05
C ALA A 231 21.69 21.31 -11.08
N LEU A 232 21.05 21.73 -12.18
CA LEU A 232 21.59 22.76 -13.07
C LEU A 232 20.84 24.06 -12.80
N THR A 233 21.55 25.07 -12.30
CA THR A 233 20.97 26.35 -11.84
C THR A 233 21.23 27.50 -12.83
N GLY A 234 21.87 27.21 -13.95
CA GLY A 234 22.32 28.21 -14.91
C GLY A 234 23.03 27.61 -16.12
N TYR A 235 23.40 28.47 -17.04
CA TYR A 235 24.24 28.15 -18.19
C TYR A 235 25.08 29.35 -18.63
N THR A 236 26.12 29.06 -19.40
CA THR A 236 27.07 30.00 -20.01
C THR A 236 27.31 29.59 -21.47
N GLU A 237 28.16 30.32 -22.19
CA GLU A 237 28.64 29.91 -23.52
C GLU A 237 29.38 28.55 -23.49
N ASP A 238 30.01 28.21 -22.36
CA ASP A 238 30.88 27.03 -22.24
C ASP A 238 30.16 25.77 -21.72
N GLY A 239 29.01 25.92 -21.07
CA GLY A 239 28.31 24.80 -20.44
C GLY A 239 27.29 25.18 -19.37
N PHE A 240 26.74 24.16 -18.72
CA PHE A 240 25.78 24.29 -17.63
C PHE A 240 26.45 24.58 -16.29
N VAL A 241 25.81 25.40 -15.46
CA VAL A 241 26.22 25.68 -14.09
C VAL A 241 25.64 24.60 -13.17
N VAL A 242 26.53 23.77 -12.62
CA VAL A 242 26.18 22.68 -11.71
C VAL A 242 26.17 23.19 -10.28
N GLN A 243 25.10 22.92 -9.53
CA GLN A 243 25.14 22.90 -8.06
C GLN A 243 25.23 21.44 -7.60
N ASN A 244 26.33 21.08 -6.93
CA ASN A 244 26.54 19.74 -6.40
C ASN A 244 26.11 19.62 -4.93
N SER A 245 26.01 18.39 -4.43
CA SER A 245 25.59 18.01 -3.07
C SER A 245 26.74 17.51 -2.21
N TRP A 246 27.96 17.96 -2.51
CA TRP A 246 29.20 17.54 -1.85
C TRP A 246 29.79 18.65 -0.98
N GLY A 247 28.94 19.56 -0.48
CA GLY A 247 29.31 20.67 0.38
C GLY A 247 30.13 21.76 -0.33
N ILE A 248 30.32 22.88 0.37
CA ILE A 248 30.97 24.10 -0.15
C ILE A 248 32.45 23.93 -0.50
N ASN A 249 33.06 22.81 -0.10
CA ASN A 249 34.47 22.55 -0.39
C ASN A 249 34.70 21.97 -1.79
N TRP A 250 33.66 21.41 -2.42
CA TRP A 250 33.74 20.92 -3.78
C TRP A 250 33.57 22.06 -4.79
N GLY A 251 34.40 22.07 -5.84
CA GLY A 251 34.41 23.15 -6.81
C GLY A 251 34.53 24.53 -6.15
N GLN A 252 33.85 25.50 -6.70
CA GLN A 252 33.81 26.85 -6.15
C GLN A 252 32.53 27.03 -5.32
N GLN A 253 32.65 26.87 -4.00
CA GLN A 253 31.53 26.91 -3.05
C GLN A 253 30.38 25.93 -3.37
N GLY A 254 30.68 24.78 -3.98
CA GLY A 254 29.69 23.79 -4.41
C GLY A 254 29.29 23.87 -5.89
N PHE A 255 29.86 24.82 -6.64
CA PHE A 255 29.52 25.07 -8.04
C PHE A 255 30.67 24.80 -9.00
N ALA A 256 30.33 24.42 -10.23
CA ALA A 256 31.26 24.20 -11.34
C ALA A 256 30.54 24.33 -12.69
N VAL A 257 31.30 24.41 -13.78
CA VAL A 257 30.76 24.35 -15.16
C VAL A 257 30.92 22.95 -15.73
N LEU A 258 29.81 22.34 -16.14
CA LEU A 258 29.77 21.10 -16.93
C LEU A 258 29.68 21.45 -18.41
N GLY A 259 30.70 21.10 -19.19
CA GLY A 259 30.73 21.41 -20.62
C GLY A 259 29.60 20.70 -21.40
N TYR A 260 29.10 21.32 -22.47
CA TYR A 260 28.01 20.74 -23.26
C TYR A 260 28.36 19.37 -23.86
N ASP A 261 29.59 19.19 -24.37
CA ASP A 261 30.05 17.90 -24.90
C ASP A 261 30.09 16.80 -23.83
N ASP A 262 30.44 17.17 -22.60
CA ASP A 262 30.50 16.27 -21.45
C ASP A 262 29.06 15.86 -21.07
N TRP A 263 28.15 16.82 -21.01
CA TRP A 263 26.72 16.56 -20.80
C TRP A 263 26.13 15.66 -21.89
N LEU A 264 26.35 15.95 -23.17
CA LEU A 264 25.80 15.15 -24.28
C LEU A 264 26.28 13.69 -24.23
N SER A 265 27.50 13.48 -23.75
CA SER A 265 28.11 12.14 -23.63
C SER A 265 27.59 11.36 -22.42
N HIS A 266 27.28 12.03 -21.31
CA HIS A 266 27.08 11.39 -20.01
C HIS A 266 25.71 11.61 -19.36
N GLY A 267 24.95 12.61 -19.79
CA GLY A 267 23.62 12.94 -19.27
C GLY A 267 22.61 11.81 -19.47
N SER A 268 21.70 11.65 -18.51
CA SER A 268 20.60 10.66 -18.59
C SER A 268 19.23 11.33 -18.56
N ASP A 269 18.81 11.82 -17.40
CA ASP A 269 17.45 12.28 -17.16
C ASP A 269 17.46 13.79 -16.92
N VAL A 270 16.46 14.47 -17.49
CA VAL A 270 16.31 15.91 -17.39
C VAL A 270 14.87 16.25 -17.12
N TRP A 271 14.66 16.97 -16.03
CA TRP A 271 13.34 17.36 -15.56
C TRP A 271 13.32 18.85 -15.23
N THR A 272 12.33 19.54 -15.78
CA THR A 272 11.96 20.88 -15.33
C THR A 272 10.68 20.81 -14.50
N VAL A 273 10.56 21.72 -13.54
CA VAL A 273 9.50 21.74 -12.54
C VAL A 273 8.97 23.16 -12.37
N ALA A 274 7.71 23.27 -11.96
CA ALA A 274 7.15 24.50 -11.44
C ALA A 274 6.58 24.26 -10.04
N MET A 275 6.90 25.16 -9.11
CA MET A 275 6.42 25.09 -7.73
C MET A 275 4.89 25.16 -7.69
N GLY A 276 4.28 24.35 -6.82
CA GLY A 276 2.87 24.45 -6.50
C GLY A 276 2.60 25.59 -5.52
N VAL A 277 1.32 25.90 -5.34
CA VAL A 277 0.88 26.81 -4.27
C VAL A 277 0.78 26.06 -2.94
N PRO A 278 1.05 26.72 -1.80
CA PRO A 278 0.81 26.12 -0.48
C PRO A 278 -0.63 25.61 -0.38
N ALA A 279 -0.80 24.34 -0.02
CA ALA A 279 -2.11 23.73 0.17
C ALA A 279 -2.50 23.80 1.66
N GLN A 280 -3.77 24.10 1.94
CA GLN A 280 -4.32 23.83 3.27
C GLN A 280 -4.51 22.31 3.43
N ALA A 281 -4.29 21.77 4.63
CA ALA A 281 -4.37 20.33 4.91
C ALA A 281 -5.71 19.67 4.51
N SER A 282 -6.79 20.46 4.35
CA SER A 282 -8.12 20.01 3.90
C SER A 282 -8.25 19.86 2.38
N VAL A 283 -7.28 20.33 1.58
CA VAL A 283 -7.28 20.20 0.12
C VAL A 283 -6.37 19.04 -0.26
N SER A 284 -6.95 17.85 -0.32
CA SER A 284 -6.30 16.71 -0.97
C SER A 284 -5.84 17.12 -2.37
N LEU A 285 -4.54 16.99 -2.66
CA LEU A 285 -3.91 17.28 -3.97
C LEU A 285 -4.42 16.40 -5.14
N ALA A 286 -5.56 15.71 -4.96
CA ALA A 286 -6.28 15.06 -6.04
C ALA A 286 -7.16 16.09 -6.74
N VAL A 287 -6.88 16.28 -8.03
CA VAL A 287 -7.65 17.10 -8.97
C VAL A 287 -9.16 16.90 -8.80
N SER A 288 -9.85 18.01 -8.52
CA SER A 288 -11.27 18.33 -8.75
C SER A 288 -12.30 17.19 -8.63
N SER A 289 -13.18 17.29 -7.63
CA SER A 289 -14.58 16.95 -7.84
C SER A 289 -15.49 17.99 -7.18
N LYS A 290 -16.21 18.76 -8.01
CA LYS A 290 -17.39 19.53 -7.60
C LYS A 290 -18.53 18.54 -7.36
N GLN A 291 -19.16 18.56 -6.18
CA GLN A 291 -20.59 18.30 -6.03
C GLN A 291 -21.14 18.96 -4.74
N PRO A 292 -22.43 19.37 -4.73
CA PRO A 292 -22.99 20.25 -3.72
C PRO A 292 -23.38 19.50 -2.44
N ALA A 293 -23.31 20.23 -1.32
CA ALA A 293 -23.60 19.76 0.02
C ALA A 293 -25.11 19.51 0.23
N ALA A 294 -25.48 18.24 0.40
CA ALA A 294 -26.68 17.87 1.15
C ALA A 294 -26.22 17.17 2.44
N ALA A 295 -25.83 17.96 3.44
CA ALA A 295 -25.41 17.46 4.75
C ALA A 295 -26.63 17.38 5.67
N ARG A 296 -27.11 16.15 5.94
CA ARG A 296 -27.66 15.84 7.27
C ARG A 296 -26.49 15.43 8.16
N SER A 297 -26.54 15.82 9.42
CA SER A 297 -25.49 15.72 10.44
C SER A 297 -25.01 14.28 10.65
N ALA A 298 -23.97 13.86 9.93
CA ALA A 298 -23.17 12.69 10.31
C ALA A 298 -22.37 13.03 11.58
N ILE A 299 -22.29 12.11 12.53
CA ILE A 299 -21.49 12.30 13.74
C ILE A 299 -20.02 12.18 13.32
N PRO A 300 -19.19 13.22 13.50
CA PRO A 300 -17.75 13.08 13.34
C PRO A 300 -17.27 12.09 14.40
N ILE A 301 -16.60 11.02 13.99
CA ILE A 301 -15.85 10.22 14.95
C ILE A 301 -14.52 10.92 15.15
N ASP A 302 -14.32 11.54 16.32
CA ASP A 302 -12.97 11.75 16.81
C ASP A 302 -12.42 10.38 17.23
N ALA A 303 -11.94 9.62 16.24
CA ALA A 303 -11.52 8.25 16.45
C ALA A 303 -10.23 8.16 17.29
N GLY A 304 -9.59 9.30 17.59
CA GLY A 304 -8.28 9.35 18.23
C GLY A 304 -7.22 8.55 17.47
N LEU A 305 -7.42 8.34 16.16
CA LEU A 305 -6.52 7.59 15.30
C LEU A 305 -5.44 8.51 14.75
N PRO A 306 -4.16 8.10 14.78
CA PRO A 306 -3.12 8.80 14.03
C PRO A 306 -3.44 8.73 12.53
N ALA A 307 -3.32 9.87 11.84
CA ALA A 307 -3.45 9.96 10.39
C ALA A 307 -2.07 10.18 9.77
N LEU A 308 -1.18 9.19 9.91
CA LEU A 308 0.12 9.27 9.26
C LEU A 308 -0.05 9.23 7.74
N PRO A 309 0.65 10.09 6.98
CA PRO A 309 0.59 10.05 5.52
C PRO A 309 0.93 8.67 4.99
N ALA A 310 0.03 8.15 4.18
CA ALA A 310 0.18 6.86 3.53
C ALA A 310 0.40 7.03 2.03
N TYR A 311 0.57 5.90 1.35
CA TYR A 311 0.66 5.83 -0.09
C TYR A 311 -0.53 6.52 -0.78
N ARG A 312 -0.25 7.52 -1.63
CA ARG A 312 -1.25 8.19 -2.47
C ARG A 312 -1.24 7.62 -3.88
N TYR A 313 -2.37 7.11 -4.34
CA TYR A 313 -2.57 6.75 -5.75
C TYR A 313 -2.83 8.02 -6.59
N THR A 314 -2.45 8.00 -7.87
CA THR A 314 -2.86 9.04 -8.84
C THR A 314 -4.22 8.64 -9.41
N PRO A 315 -5.32 9.40 -9.19
CA PRO A 315 -6.66 8.88 -9.44
C PRO A 315 -6.92 8.55 -10.91
N ALA A 316 -7.55 7.40 -11.17
CA ALA A 316 -8.67 7.36 -12.09
C ALA A 316 -9.90 7.74 -11.25
N ALA A 317 -10.61 8.78 -11.64
CA ALA A 317 -11.70 9.35 -10.86
C ALA A 317 -12.77 8.29 -10.51
N ARG A 318 -12.81 7.86 -9.24
CA ARG A 318 -13.97 7.20 -8.65
C ARG A 318 -14.23 7.76 -7.26
N THR A 319 -15.10 8.75 -7.23
CA THR A 319 -15.68 9.29 -6.00
C THR A 319 -16.68 8.28 -5.45
N MET A 320 -16.49 7.79 -4.21
CA MET A 320 -17.62 7.20 -3.50
C MET A 320 -18.64 8.30 -3.20
N GLN A 321 -19.91 8.06 -3.52
CA GLN A 321 -20.99 8.90 -3.01
C GLN A 321 -21.02 8.76 -1.48
N ARG A 322 -21.02 9.90 -0.76
CA ARG A 322 -21.32 9.90 0.67
C ARG A 322 -22.75 9.41 0.86
N GLY A 323 -22.91 8.17 1.31
CA GLY A 323 -24.20 7.65 1.76
C GLY A 323 -24.68 8.36 3.02
N GLN A 324 -25.99 8.28 3.28
CA GLN A 324 -26.63 8.85 4.46
C GLN A 324 -26.37 7.95 5.68
N HIS A 325 -25.27 8.17 6.42
CA HIS A 325 -24.93 7.35 7.60
C HIS A 325 -24.77 8.16 8.88
N ALA A 326 -24.96 7.45 10.01
CA ALA A 326 -24.71 7.99 11.34
C ALA A 326 -23.21 8.29 11.59
N LEU A 327 -22.30 7.52 10.98
CA LEU A 327 -20.85 7.65 11.14
C LEU A 327 -20.18 8.10 9.83
N SER A 328 -19.23 9.03 9.94
CA SER A 328 -18.42 9.47 8.79
C SER A 328 -17.35 8.43 8.43
N PRO A 329 -17.13 8.10 7.14
CA PRO A 329 -16.01 7.26 6.72
C PRO A 329 -14.65 7.85 7.12
N LEU A 330 -13.66 6.98 7.34
CA LEU A 330 -12.27 7.41 7.56
C LEU A 330 -11.65 7.97 6.27
N THR A 331 -10.54 8.70 6.41
CA THR A 331 -9.69 9.02 5.25
C THR A 331 -8.93 7.78 4.77
N THR A 332 -8.46 7.80 3.52
CA THR A 332 -7.60 6.72 2.99
C THR A 332 -6.33 6.54 3.83
N ASP A 333 -5.71 7.64 4.28
CA ASP A 333 -4.55 7.59 5.17
C ASP A 333 -4.89 6.84 6.47
N GLN A 334 -6.00 7.16 7.12
CA GLN A 334 -6.47 6.45 8.32
C GLN A 334 -6.77 4.97 8.05
N ALA A 335 -7.31 4.62 6.89
CA ALA A 335 -7.54 3.22 6.51
C ALA A 335 -6.22 2.44 6.38
N TYR A 336 -5.18 3.02 5.76
CA TYR A 336 -3.85 2.41 5.70
C TYR A 336 -3.20 2.27 7.08
N ASN A 337 -3.42 3.21 8.00
CA ASN A 337 -2.93 3.12 9.39
C ASN A 337 -3.58 1.96 10.19
N LEU A 338 -4.66 1.36 9.68
CA LEU A 338 -5.30 0.17 10.25
C LEU A 338 -5.01 -1.10 9.45
N SER A 339 -4.11 -1.06 8.47
CA SER A 339 -3.96 -2.14 7.49
C SER A 339 -2.55 -2.71 7.43
N VAL A 340 -2.46 -4.03 7.36
CA VAL A 340 -1.29 -4.78 6.91
C VAL A 340 -1.47 -5.07 5.43
N ILE A 341 -0.62 -4.49 4.59
CA ILE A 341 -0.69 -4.64 3.13
C ILE A 341 0.34 -5.68 2.68
N MET A 342 -0.10 -6.62 1.85
CA MET A 342 0.70 -7.74 1.39
C MET A 342 0.71 -7.90 -0.12
N ASP A 343 1.86 -8.24 -0.67
CA ASP A 343 1.98 -8.62 -2.08
C ASP A 343 1.53 -10.07 -2.34
N SER A 344 1.62 -10.51 -3.60
CA SER A 344 1.38 -11.89 -4.02
C SER A 344 2.39 -12.89 -3.48
N GLY A 345 3.49 -12.45 -2.87
CA GLY A 345 4.34 -13.30 -2.07
C GLY A 345 3.90 -13.37 -0.60
N THR A 346 2.85 -12.69 -0.16
CA THR A 346 2.54 -12.44 1.27
C THR A 346 3.65 -11.71 2.04
N ARG A 347 4.55 -11.01 1.33
CA ARG A 347 5.51 -10.09 1.93
C ARG A 347 4.79 -8.78 2.25
N GLY A 348 5.19 -8.15 3.35
CA GLY A 348 4.66 -6.84 3.69
C GLY A 348 5.06 -5.82 2.63
N ILE A 349 4.16 -4.92 2.27
CA ILE A 349 4.47 -3.77 1.44
C ILE A 349 4.41 -2.52 2.30
N GLN A 350 5.48 -1.72 2.31
CA GLN A 350 5.46 -0.43 2.99
C GLN A 350 4.43 0.51 2.31
N ARG A 351 3.44 0.94 3.10
CA ARG A 351 2.45 1.95 2.71
C ARG A 351 2.40 3.16 3.62
N LEU A 352 3.05 3.09 4.78
CA LEU A 352 3.19 4.21 5.69
C LEU A 352 4.57 4.86 5.48
N VAL A 353 4.56 6.13 5.07
CA VAL A 353 5.77 6.85 4.63
C VAL A 353 6.73 7.15 5.78
N ALA A 354 6.23 7.23 7.02
CA ALA A 354 7.05 7.63 8.16
C ALA A 354 7.94 6.51 8.74
N PHE A 355 8.06 5.35 8.07
CA PHE A 355 8.76 4.17 8.58
C PHE A 355 9.86 3.72 7.64
N ALA A 356 10.80 2.90 8.14
CA ALA A 356 11.92 2.43 7.33
C ALA A 356 11.56 1.25 6.43
N SER A 357 10.58 0.44 6.83
CA SER A 357 10.22 -0.81 6.17
C SER A 357 8.75 -1.19 6.36
N ALA A 358 8.29 -2.16 5.58
CA ALA A 358 7.00 -2.81 5.82
C ALA A 358 6.90 -3.44 7.23
N ALA A 359 7.98 -4.04 7.74
CA ALA A 359 7.98 -4.70 9.04
C ALA A 359 7.80 -3.71 10.21
N ASP A 360 8.43 -2.53 10.12
CA ASP A 360 8.25 -1.45 11.08
C ASP A 360 6.83 -0.88 11.02
N SER A 361 6.27 -0.76 9.81
CA SER A 361 4.89 -0.33 9.61
C SER A 361 3.90 -1.30 10.26
N ILE A 362 4.06 -2.62 10.07
CA ILE A 362 3.21 -3.64 10.70
C ILE A 362 3.32 -3.59 12.22
N THR A 363 4.54 -3.44 12.74
CA THR A 363 4.78 -3.31 14.18
C THR A 363 4.08 -2.08 14.76
N HIS A 364 4.15 -0.96 14.05
CA HIS A 364 3.45 0.26 14.41
C HIS A 364 1.92 0.09 14.43
N VAL A 365 1.33 -0.55 13.41
CA VAL A 365 -0.13 -0.81 13.35
C VAL A 365 -0.62 -1.56 14.59
N VAL A 366 0.18 -2.51 15.11
CA VAL A 366 -0.12 -3.24 16.33
C VAL A 366 0.06 -2.38 17.59
N GLN A 367 1.12 -1.57 17.66
CA GLN A 367 1.38 -0.67 18.79
C GLN A 367 0.34 0.45 18.90
N ALA A 368 -0.11 0.99 17.77
CA ALA A 368 -1.14 2.02 17.69
C ALA A 368 -2.46 1.60 18.37
N ALA A 369 -2.75 0.29 18.42
CA ALA A 369 -3.91 -0.25 19.14
C ALA A 369 -3.84 0.02 20.66
N GLN A 370 -2.65 -0.10 21.27
CA GLN A 370 -2.45 0.21 22.69
C GLN A 370 -2.54 1.71 22.94
N ASP A 371 -1.95 2.51 22.06
CA ASP A 371 -1.97 3.97 22.18
C ASP A 371 -3.41 4.48 22.10
N TRP A 372 -4.15 4.02 21.10
CA TRP A 372 -5.57 4.29 20.95
C TRP A 372 -6.38 3.86 22.19
N HIS A 373 -6.14 2.66 22.72
CA HIS A 373 -6.86 2.19 23.91
C HIS A 373 -6.62 3.09 25.13
N ARG A 374 -5.40 3.62 25.28
CA ARG A 374 -5.01 4.54 26.35
C ARG A 374 -5.65 5.92 26.15
N THR A 375 -5.61 6.48 24.93
CA THR A 375 -6.20 7.80 24.63
C THR A 375 -7.71 7.80 24.79
N GLN A 376 -8.38 6.68 24.50
CA GLN A 376 -9.82 6.51 24.73
C GLN A 376 -10.18 6.32 26.22
N GLY A 377 -9.21 6.17 27.13
CA GLY A 377 -9.46 6.03 28.57
C GLY A 377 -10.23 4.76 28.95
N LEU A 378 -10.14 3.70 28.13
CA LEU A 378 -10.90 2.47 28.32
C LEU A 378 -10.37 1.65 29.51
N ARG A 379 -11.27 1.28 30.42
CA ARG A 379 -10.95 0.41 31.58
C ARG A 379 -11.03 -1.09 31.26
N SER A 380 -11.64 -1.45 30.14
CA SER A 380 -11.72 -2.84 29.66
C SER A 380 -10.35 -3.32 29.16
N ARG A 381 -10.25 -4.63 28.88
CA ARG A 381 -9.12 -5.17 28.12
C ARG A 381 -9.23 -4.71 26.67
N LEU A 382 -8.10 -4.41 26.04
CA LEU A 382 -8.01 -4.07 24.62
C LEU A 382 -8.63 -5.19 23.77
N GLN A 383 -9.70 -4.87 23.05
CA GLN A 383 -10.33 -5.74 22.07
C GLN A 383 -9.65 -5.51 20.71
N LEU A 384 -8.99 -6.53 20.19
CA LEU A 384 -8.26 -6.47 18.92
C LEU A 384 -8.89 -7.41 17.90
N ALA A 385 -9.41 -6.86 16.81
CA ALA A 385 -10.01 -7.63 15.73
C ALA A 385 -9.06 -7.68 14.52
N ILE A 386 -8.56 -8.86 14.19
CA ILE A 386 -7.79 -9.08 12.95
C ILE A 386 -8.76 -9.50 11.86
N TYR A 387 -8.98 -8.64 10.86
CA TYR A 387 -9.91 -8.87 9.77
C TYR A 387 -9.14 -9.20 8.48
N ALA A 388 -9.17 -10.47 8.07
CA ALA A 388 -8.64 -10.91 6.78
C ALA A 388 -9.66 -10.70 5.65
N MET A 389 -9.32 -9.84 4.69
CA MET A 389 -10.16 -9.47 3.56
C MET A 389 -10.26 -10.61 2.52
N SER A 390 -11.23 -10.51 1.60
CA SER A 390 -11.50 -11.56 0.60
C SER A 390 -10.36 -11.81 -0.38
N GLY A 391 -9.56 -10.79 -0.67
CA GLY A 391 -8.56 -10.82 -1.75
C GLY A 391 -9.16 -10.85 -3.16
N LEU A 392 -10.45 -10.52 -3.33
CA LEU A 392 -11.10 -10.41 -4.65
C LEU A 392 -11.08 -8.99 -5.22
N ALA A 393 -10.49 -8.04 -4.50
CA ALA A 393 -10.50 -6.63 -4.83
C ALA A 393 -9.08 -6.09 -4.82
N GLY A 394 -8.78 -5.12 -5.67
CA GLY A 394 -7.50 -4.43 -5.65
C GLY A 394 -7.28 -3.62 -4.35
N GLU A 395 -6.03 -3.25 -4.09
CA GLU A 395 -5.62 -2.55 -2.86
C GLU A 395 -6.47 -1.30 -2.57
N GLU A 396 -6.73 -0.46 -3.59
CA GLU A 396 -7.51 0.77 -3.45
C GLU A 396 -8.96 0.49 -3.04
N GLN A 397 -9.62 -0.47 -3.69
CA GLN A 397 -11.00 -0.83 -3.37
C GLN A 397 -11.09 -1.41 -1.95
N GLN A 398 -10.10 -2.20 -1.52
CA GLN A 398 -10.02 -2.68 -0.15
C GLN A 398 -9.82 -1.53 0.85
N ALA A 399 -8.94 -0.56 0.56
CA ALA A 399 -8.75 0.63 1.42
C ALA A 399 -10.05 1.45 1.57
N GLN A 400 -10.83 1.59 0.49
CA GLN A 400 -12.14 2.25 0.53
C GLN A 400 -13.16 1.47 1.37
N GLN A 401 -13.19 0.13 1.26
CA GLN A 401 -14.03 -0.71 2.11
C GLN A 401 -13.65 -0.56 3.59
N ILE A 402 -12.36 -0.54 3.90
CA ILE A 402 -11.84 -0.36 5.26
C ILE A 402 -12.25 1.01 5.82
N ALA A 403 -12.13 2.08 5.01
CA ALA A 403 -12.56 3.41 5.40
C ALA A 403 -14.05 3.48 5.80
N ALA A 404 -14.90 2.66 5.17
CA ALA A 404 -16.31 2.55 5.52
C ALA A 404 -16.59 1.61 6.71
N LEU A 405 -15.83 0.52 6.85
CA LEU A 405 -16.06 -0.52 7.87
C LEU A 405 -15.44 -0.18 9.24
N ALA A 406 -14.20 0.31 9.26
CA ALA A 406 -13.45 0.58 10.49
C ALA A 406 -14.16 1.49 11.51
N PRO A 407 -14.88 2.56 11.11
CA PRO A 407 -15.69 3.38 12.02
C PRO A 407 -16.59 2.58 12.97
N TRP A 408 -17.20 1.50 12.48
CA TRP A 408 -18.13 0.67 13.26
C TRP A 408 -17.44 -0.12 14.37
N PHE A 409 -16.23 -0.62 14.11
CA PHE A 409 -15.41 -1.31 15.11
C PHE A 409 -14.98 -0.35 16.22
N LEU A 410 -14.42 0.80 15.82
CA LEU A 410 -13.89 1.81 16.74
C LEU A 410 -14.99 2.36 17.64
N ALA A 411 -16.15 2.69 17.08
CA ALA A 411 -17.30 3.16 17.84
C ALA A 411 -17.88 2.11 18.81
N ASN A 412 -17.53 0.83 18.62
CA ASN A 412 -17.85 -0.27 19.51
C ASN A 412 -16.70 -0.66 20.46
N GLN A 413 -15.67 0.19 20.57
CA GLN A 413 -14.48 0.01 21.41
C GLN A 413 -13.66 -1.23 21.03
N ILE A 414 -13.63 -1.56 19.74
CA ILE A 414 -12.82 -2.65 19.18
C ILE A 414 -11.83 -2.02 18.19
N TYR A 415 -10.55 -2.30 18.36
CA TYR A 415 -9.53 -1.83 17.43
C TYR A 415 -9.36 -2.84 16.30
N PRO A 416 -9.67 -2.48 15.03
CA PRO A 416 -9.51 -3.39 13.91
C PRO A 416 -8.10 -3.28 13.30
N ILE A 417 -7.53 -4.40 12.91
CA ILE A 417 -6.36 -4.50 12.01
C ILE A 417 -6.80 -5.31 10.80
N PHE A 418 -6.76 -4.71 9.62
CA PHE A 418 -7.17 -5.33 8.37
C PHE A 418 -5.97 -5.97 7.67
N LEU A 419 -6.13 -7.20 7.20
CA LEU A 419 -5.16 -7.87 6.35
C LEU A 419 -5.62 -7.74 4.90
N ASN A 420 -4.93 -6.88 4.18
CA ASN A 420 -5.11 -6.66 2.75
C ASN A 420 -3.99 -7.40 2.03
N TRP A 421 -4.36 -8.28 1.12
CA TRP A 421 -3.41 -9.06 0.34
C TRP A 421 -3.80 -9.05 -1.11
N SER A 422 -2.79 -8.92 -1.95
CA SER A 422 -2.92 -9.29 -3.34
C SER A 422 -2.63 -10.78 -3.48
N ASN A 423 -3.55 -11.56 -4.04
CA ASN A 423 -3.45 -13.02 -4.13
C ASN A 423 -3.75 -13.56 -5.54
N GLY A 424 -3.89 -12.68 -6.53
CA GLY A 424 -4.14 -13.04 -7.93
C GLY A 424 -5.60 -13.33 -8.27
N MET A 425 -6.50 -13.33 -7.28
CA MET A 425 -7.93 -13.55 -7.48
C MET A 425 -8.71 -12.26 -7.79
N GLU A 426 -8.06 -11.10 -7.75
CA GLU A 426 -8.68 -9.79 -7.98
C GLU A 426 -9.14 -9.61 -9.42
N THR A 427 -8.47 -10.28 -10.36
CA THR A 427 -8.78 -10.23 -11.80
C THR A 427 -9.74 -11.34 -12.24
N LEU A 428 -10.19 -12.18 -11.30
CA LEU A 428 -11.05 -13.31 -11.60
C LEU A 428 -12.39 -12.88 -12.22
N PRO A 429 -13.09 -11.83 -11.70
CA PRO A 429 -14.33 -11.35 -12.31
C PRO A 429 -14.17 -10.96 -13.79
N GLU A 430 -13.12 -10.21 -14.13
CA GLU A 430 -12.84 -9.75 -15.50
C GLU A 430 -12.49 -10.92 -16.43
N ARG A 431 -11.66 -11.86 -15.96
CA ARG A 431 -11.30 -13.06 -16.74
C ARG A 431 -12.51 -13.95 -16.99
N LEU A 432 -13.39 -14.08 -16.00
CA LEU A 432 -14.62 -14.85 -16.15
C LEU A 432 -15.56 -14.22 -17.19
N GLN A 433 -15.69 -12.89 -17.18
CA GLN A 433 -16.46 -12.17 -18.20
C GLN A 433 -15.87 -12.34 -19.60
N GLN A 434 -14.54 -12.25 -19.74
CA GLN A 434 -13.84 -12.49 -21.00
C GLN A 434 -14.05 -13.91 -21.55
N MET A 435 -14.06 -14.92 -20.67
CA MET A 435 -14.33 -16.31 -21.08
C MET A 435 -15.75 -16.51 -21.60
N SER A 436 -16.73 -15.80 -21.04
CA SER A 436 -18.12 -15.91 -21.44
C SER A 436 -18.43 -15.18 -22.76
N GLY A 437 -17.56 -14.24 -23.18
CA GLY A 437 -17.64 -13.49 -24.44
C GLY A 437 -18.64 -12.33 -24.40
N ASP A 438 -18.53 -11.41 -25.37
CA ASP A 438 -19.37 -10.18 -25.44
C ASP A 438 -20.84 -10.42 -25.84
N SER A 439 -21.17 -11.66 -26.23
CA SER A 439 -22.45 -12.00 -26.88
C SER A 439 -23.30 -12.98 -26.06
N ILE A 440 -23.34 -12.83 -24.73
CA ILE A 440 -24.30 -13.59 -23.91
C ILE A 440 -25.68 -12.94 -24.06
N PRO A 441 -26.71 -13.68 -24.52
CA PRO A 441 -28.08 -13.16 -24.54
C PRO A 441 -28.51 -12.65 -23.16
N ALA A 442 -29.16 -11.48 -23.10
CA ALA A 442 -29.65 -10.89 -21.85
C ALA A 442 -30.64 -11.79 -21.08
N HIS A 443 -31.25 -12.75 -21.76
CA HIS A 443 -32.13 -13.76 -21.18
C HIS A 443 -31.73 -15.15 -21.69
N LEU A 444 -31.25 -16.00 -20.78
CA LEU A 444 -31.01 -17.41 -21.02
C LEU A 444 -32.09 -18.24 -20.33
N SER A 445 -32.56 -19.30 -20.99
CA SER A 445 -33.35 -20.33 -20.32
C SER A 445 -32.51 -21.04 -19.25
N ALA A 446 -33.18 -21.72 -18.31
CA ALA A 446 -32.48 -22.46 -17.27
C ALA A 446 -31.52 -23.54 -17.82
N GLN A 447 -31.86 -24.16 -18.96
CA GLN A 447 -31.01 -25.17 -19.60
C GLN A 447 -29.78 -24.54 -20.27
N GLU A 448 -29.96 -23.41 -20.97
CA GLU A 448 -28.85 -22.70 -21.61
C GLU A 448 -27.87 -22.14 -20.58
N GLN A 449 -28.39 -21.55 -19.50
CA GLN A 449 -27.55 -21.09 -18.39
C GLN A 449 -26.76 -22.24 -17.77
N ALA A 450 -27.40 -23.39 -17.52
CA ALA A 450 -26.70 -24.55 -16.98
C ALA A 450 -25.62 -25.10 -17.95
N ALA A 451 -25.84 -24.98 -19.27
CA ALA A 451 -24.84 -25.32 -20.27
C ALA A 451 -23.67 -24.33 -20.28
N LEU A 452 -23.94 -23.04 -20.12
CA LEU A 452 -22.93 -21.99 -19.98
C LEU A 452 -22.10 -22.18 -18.71
N ASP A 453 -22.73 -22.49 -17.58
CA ASP A 453 -22.05 -22.75 -16.31
C ASP A 453 -21.12 -23.97 -16.45
N ARG A 454 -21.58 -25.09 -17.04
CA ARG A 454 -20.74 -26.27 -17.31
C ARG A 454 -19.57 -25.95 -18.25
N ARG A 455 -19.80 -25.14 -19.28
CA ARG A 455 -18.73 -24.70 -20.19
C ARG A 455 -17.70 -23.84 -19.47
N THR A 456 -18.16 -22.95 -18.59
CA THR A 456 -17.32 -22.10 -17.76
C THR A 456 -16.46 -22.94 -16.81
N GLU A 457 -17.06 -23.89 -16.11
CA GLU A 457 -16.36 -24.84 -15.24
C GLU A 457 -15.33 -25.68 -16.01
N ALA A 458 -15.69 -26.22 -17.18
CA ALA A 458 -14.78 -26.99 -18.02
C ALA A 458 -13.62 -26.15 -18.60
N GLY A 459 -13.86 -24.87 -18.87
CA GLY A 459 -12.87 -23.94 -19.40
C GLY A 459 -11.99 -23.26 -18.34
N ALA A 460 -12.34 -23.38 -17.05
CA ALA A 460 -11.70 -22.63 -15.96
C ALA A 460 -10.19 -22.91 -15.85
N ASP A 461 -9.78 -24.17 -16.08
CA ASP A 461 -8.38 -24.57 -16.03
C ASP A 461 -7.59 -24.01 -17.22
N ALA A 462 -8.11 -24.16 -18.44
CA ALA A 462 -7.51 -23.61 -19.66
C ALA A 462 -7.39 -22.08 -19.62
N ALA A 463 -8.33 -21.41 -18.94
CA ALA A 463 -8.28 -19.97 -18.71
C ALA A 463 -7.37 -19.56 -17.55
N GLY A 464 -6.74 -20.51 -16.84
CA GLY A 464 -5.80 -20.27 -15.73
C GLY A 464 -6.45 -19.86 -14.41
N LEU A 465 -7.76 -20.04 -14.24
CA LEU A 465 -8.47 -19.71 -13.00
C LEU A 465 -8.09 -20.68 -11.87
N ARG A 466 -8.00 -21.98 -12.19
CA ARG A 466 -7.57 -23.02 -11.23
C ARG A 466 -6.15 -22.77 -10.73
N ALA A 467 -5.23 -22.39 -11.62
CA ALA A 467 -3.87 -22.01 -11.26
C ALA A 467 -3.85 -20.79 -10.32
N SER A 468 -4.71 -19.79 -10.56
CA SER A 468 -4.81 -18.60 -9.72
C SER A 468 -5.31 -18.93 -8.30
N TRP A 469 -6.34 -19.80 -8.20
CA TRP A 469 -6.82 -20.28 -6.90
C TRP A 469 -5.78 -21.13 -6.16
N THR A 470 -5.13 -22.05 -6.86
CA THR A 470 -4.06 -22.89 -6.29
C THR A 470 -2.93 -22.02 -5.73
N GLN A 471 -2.54 -20.99 -6.49
CA GLN A 471 -1.54 -20.02 -6.08
C GLN A 471 -1.99 -19.23 -4.82
N CYS A 472 -3.23 -18.76 -4.78
CA CYS A 472 -3.81 -18.08 -3.60
C CYS A 472 -3.75 -18.96 -2.34
N ARG A 473 -4.11 -20.25 -2.42
CA ARG A 473 -3.98 -21.18 -1.28
C ARG A 473 -2.54 -21.38 -0.85
N HIS A 474 -1.63 -21.58 -1.81
CA HIS A 474 -0.21 -21.79 -1.54
C HIS A 474 0.42 -20.58 -0.85
N GLN A 475 0.10 -19.37 -1.32
CA GLN A 475 0.50 -18.11 -0.72
C GLN A 475 0.01 -17.99 0.73
N ALA A 476 -1.27 -18.29 0.99
CA ALA A 476 -1.82 -18.29 2.34
C ALA A 476 -1.02 -19.23 3.27
N GLN A 477 -0.73 -20.45 2.82
CA GLN A 477 0.02 -21.45 3.59
C GLN A 477 1.44 -21.01 3.95
N GLN A 478 2.07 -20.16 3.14
CA GLN A 478 3.42 -19.65 3.37
C GLN A 478 3.46 -18.34 4.16
N ALA A 479 2.29 -17.73 4.45
CA ALA A 479 2.24 -16.35 4.92
C ALA A 479 2.87 -16.13 6.31
N THR A 480 3.06 -17.19 7.10
CA THR A 480 3.68 -17.16 8.43
C THR A 480 5.17 -17.51 8.44
N ALA A 481 5.75 -17.79 7.25
CA ALA A 481 7.15 -18.18 7.12
C ALA A 481 8.12 -17.08 7.58
N ALA A 482 9.17 -17.49 8.29
CA ALA A 482 10.26 -16.64 8.77
C ALA A 482 11.34 -16.46 7.69
N ASP A 483 10.93 -16.17 6.45
CA ASP A 483 11.82 -15.95 5.32
C ASP A 483 12.72 -14.71 5.53
N ASP A 484 13.65 -14.46 4.61
CA ASP A 484 14.46 -13.23 4.56
C ASP A 484 14.17 -12.46 3.24
N PRO A 485 13.56 -11.26 3.30
CA PRO A 485 12.88 -10.67 4.45
C PRO A 485 11.61 -11.45 4.87
N PRO A 486 11.15 -11.33 6.14
CA PRO A 486 10.06 -12.13 6.68
C PRO A 486 8.70 -11.80 6.06
N ARG A 487 7.80 -12.79 6.00
CA ARG A 487 6.43 -12.61 5.52
C ARG A 487 5.62 -11.76 6.50
N ALA A 488 4.59 -11.08 5.99
CA ALA A 488 3.85 -10.09 6.77
C ALA A 488 3.14 -10.70 8.00
N LEU A 489 2.53 -11.90 7.87
CA LEU A 489 1.88 -12.53 9.04
C LEU A 489 2.91 -12.98 10.07
N HIS A 490 4.14 -13.36 9.66
CA HIS A 490 5.22 -13.64 10.61
C HIS A 490 5.50 -12.42 11.49
N VAL A 491 5.69 -11.25 10.86
CA VAL A 491 5.93 -9.98 11.59
C VAL A 491 4.74 -9.63 12.48
N LEU A 492 3.51 -9.73 11.96
CA LEU A 492 2.28 -9.47 12.72
C LEU A 492 2.17 -10.38 13.95
N ILE A 493 2.40 -11.68 13.80
CA ILE A 493 2.37 -12.65 14.91
C ILE A 493 3.38 -12.26 15.98
N ARG A 494 4.62 -11.92 15.60
CA ARG A 494 5.67 -11.49 16.53
C ARG A 494 5.29 -10.20 17.25
N ALA A 495 4.71 -9.23 16.54
CA ALA A 495 4.23 -7.98 17.13
C ALA A 495 3.09 -8.23 18.14
N LEU A 496 2.11 -9.08 17.80
CA LEU A 496 1.00 -9.47 18.69
C LEU A 496 1.48 -10.21 19.94
N GLN A 497 2.43 -11.13 19.78
CA GLN A 497 3.04 -11.85 20.91
C GLN A 497 3.80 -10.88 21.82
N THR A 498 4.56 -9.94 21.25
CA THR A 498 5.26 -8.89 22.01
C THR A 498 4.28 -8.02 22.79
N LEU A 499 3.18 -7.61 22.14
CA LEU A 499 2.08 -6.87 22.77
C LEU A 499 1.52 -7.63 23.98
N SER A 500 1.25 -8.92 23.82
CA SER A 500 0.69 -9.78 24.87
C SER A 500 1.67 -10.04 26.01
N ARG A 501 2.96 -10.24 25.73
CA ARG A 501 4.01 -10.46 26.75
C ARG A 501 4.30 -9.19 27.55
N SER A 502 4.22 -8.01 26.92
CA SER A 502 4.42 -6.72 27.60
C SER A 502 3.28 -6.35 28.57
N ALA A 503 2.10 -6.95 28.41
CA ALA A 503 0.93 -6.70 29.25
C ALA A 503 0.85 -7.66 30.45
N SER A 504 0.36 -7.15 31.58
CA SER A 504 -0.01 -7.99 32.72
C SER A 504 -1.10 -9.00 32.32
N PRO A 505 -1.22 -10.18 32.96
CA PRO A 505 -2.23 -11.17 32.60
C PRO A 505 -3.67 -10.62 32.57
N ALA A 506 -4.00 -9.69 33.47
CA ALA A 506 -5.30 -9.03 33.54
C ALA A 506 -5.54 -8.02 32.40
N SER A 507 -4.47 -7.46 31.82
CA SER A 507 -4.51 -6.44 30.78
C SER A 507 -4.15 -6.97 29.38
N ARG A 508 -3.87 -8.27 29.23
CA ARG A 508 -3.57 -8.88 27.92
C ARG A 508 -4.69 -8.59 26.91
N PRO A 509 -4.36 -8.27 25.65
CA PRO A 509 -5.37 -8.03 24.63
C PRO A 509 -6.26 -9.26 24.41
N GLN A 510 -7.52 -9.03 24.06
CA GLN A 510 -8.47 -10.04 23.63
C GLN A 510 -8.49 -10.07 22.11
N LEU A 511 -8.08 -11.22 21.56
CA LEU A 511 -7.91 -11.38 20.12
C LEU A 511 -9.16 -11.99 19.48
N HIS A 512 -9.63 -11.34 18.42
CA HIS A 512 -10.73 -11.81 17.60
C HIS A 512 -10.25 -11.95 16.15
N LEU A 513 -10.55 -13.08 15.52
CA LEU A 513 -10.22 -13.33 14.12
C LEU A 513 -11.48 -13.24 13.27
N ILE A 514 -11.39 -12.56 12.13
CA ILE A 514 -12.48 -12.41 11.18
C ILE A 514 -11.93 -12.72 9.79
N GLY A 515 -12.55 -13.63 9.06
CA GLY A 515 -12.12 -13.98 7.71
C GLY A 515 -13.29 -13.96 6.73
N HIS A 516 -13.19 -13.18 5.66
CA HIS A 516 -14.16 -13.22 4.56
C HIS A 516 -13.58 -13.97 3.37
N SER A 517 -14.35 -14.91 2.79
CA SER A 517 -13.92 -15.67 1.61
C SER A 517 -12.53 -16.30 1.79
N ALA A 518 -11.55 -16.03 0.92
CA ALA A 518 -10.20 -16.59 1.02
C ALA A 518 -9.44 -16.12 2.28
N GLY A 519 -9.85 -15.01 2.91
CA GLY A 519 -9.31 -14.55 4.19
C GLY A 519 -9.46 -15.56 5.34
N ALA A 520 -10.36 -16.55 5.19
CA ALA A 520 -10.45 -17.68 6.11
C ALA A 520 -9.15 -18.51 6.16
N LEU A 521 -8.42 -18.62 5.05
CA LEU A 521 -7.13 -19.32 5.00
C LEU A 521 -6.08 -18.60 5.85
N LEU A 522 -6.02 -17.27 5.78
CA LEU A 522 -5.15 -16.46 6.65
C LEU A 522 -5.54 -16.57 8.13
N CYS A 523 -6.84 -16.65 8.45
CA CYS A 523 -7.29 -16.90 9.82
C CYS A 523 -6.80 -18.26 10.35
N GLY A 524 -6.83 -19.30 9.50
CA GLY A 524 -6.30 -20.61 9.85
C GLY A 524 -4.80 -20.58 10.16
N GLN A 525 -4.05 -19.82 9.36
CA GLN A 525 -2.62 -19.60 9.54
C GLN A 525 -2.30 -18.80 10.80
N LEU A 526 -3.09 -17.76 11.12
CA LEU A 526 -2.98 -17.03 12.38
C LEU A 526 -3.23 -17.94 13.59
N LEU A 527 -4.23 -18.83 13.52
CA LEU A 527 -4.47 -19.80 14.60
C LEU A 527 -3.28 -20.72 14.82
N GLU A 528 -2.64 -21.20 13.74
CA GLU A 528 -1.42 -22.01 13.82
C GLU A 528 -0.20 -21.22 14.34
N GLY A 529 -0.04 -19.96 13.94
CA GLY A 529 1.08 -19.13 14.38
C GLY A 529 0.95 -18.56 15.79
N LEU A 530 -0.29 -18.41 16.27
CA LEU A 530 -0.63 -17.87 17.59
C LEU A 530 -1.01 -18.97 18.60
N ARG A 531 -0.49 -20.20 18.44
CA ARG A 531 -0.84 -21.38 19.28
C ARG A 531 -0.85 -21.11 20.78
N ASP A 532 0.07 -20.27 21.26
CA ASP A 532 0.22 -19.94 22.69
C ASP A 532 -0.65 -18.76 23.16
N MET A 533 -1.42 -18.16 22.25
CA MET A 533 -2.33 -17.05 22.54
C MET A 533 -3.79 -17.51 22.41
N PRO A 534 -4.61 -17.32 23.45
CA PRO A 534 -6.03 -17.65 23.37
C PRO A 534 -6.75 -16.70 22.41
N VAL A 535 -7.62 -17.27 21.56
CA VAL A 535 -8.50 -16.51 20.67
C VAL A 535 -9.89 -16.44 21.30
N VAL A 536 -10.42 -15.23 21.46
CA VAL A 536 -11.72 -15.00 22.12
C VAL A 536 -12.88 -15.34 21.18
N SER A 537 -12.73 -15.07 19.89
CA SER A 537 -13.68 -15.51 18.87
C SER A 537 -13.04 -15.61 17.49
N CYS A 538 -13.59 -16.48 16.65
CA CYS A 538 -13.29 -16.57 15.23
C CYS A 538 -14.61 -16.50 14.44
N SER A 539 -14.78 -15.52 13.57
CA SER A 539 -15.97 -15.36 12.72
C SER A 539 -15.57 -15.47 11.25
N LEU A 540 -16.19 -16.39 10.52
CA LEU A 540 -15.91 -16.62 9.11
C LEU A 540 -17.16 -16.26 8.28
N ILE A 541 -16.98 -15.45 7.24
CA ILE A 541 -18.05 -14.98 6.37
C ILE A 541 -17.81 -15.58 4.98
N ALA A 542 -18.73 -16.43 4.52
CA ALA A 542 -18.65 -17.19 3.28
C ALA A 542 -17.23 -17.76 3.00
N PRO A 543 -16.64 -18.52 3.94
CA PRO A 543 -15.24 -18.93 3.86
C PRO A 543 -14.93 -19.81 2.64
N ALA A 544 -13.97 -19.37 1.82
CA ALA A 544 -13.41 -20.17 0.74
C ALA A 544 -12.30 -21.07 1.30
N CYS A 545 -12.69 -22.06 2.08
CA CYS A 545 -11.79 -23.01 2.73
C CYS A 545 -12.39 -24.40 2.60
N ASN A 546 -11.63 -25.36 2.06
CA ASN A 546 -12.10 -26.74 1.98
C ASN A 546 -12.15 -27.38 3.37
N THR A 547 -12.86 -28.51 3.49
CA THR A 547 -13.04 -29.18 4.79
C THR A 547 -11.76 -29.79 5.36
N GLU A 548 -10.79 -30.13 4.51
CA GLU A 548 -9.47 -30.63 4.94
C GLU A 548 -8.69 -29.53 5.67
N ASP A 549 -8.52 -28.37 5.02
CA ASP A 549 -7.90 -27.19 5.62
C ASP A 549 -8.69 -26.71 6.85
N ALA A 550 -10.03 -26.76 6.80
CA ALA A 550 -10.85 -26.34 7.94
C ALA A 550 -10.63 -27.24 9.17
N GLY A 551 -10.54 -28.55 8.96
CA GLY A 551 -10.21 -29.51 10.01
C GLY A 551 -8.79 -29.31 10.56
N ARG A 552 -7.82 -29.06 9.67
CA ARG A 552 -6.43 -28.77 10.02
C ARG A 552 -6.29 -27.50 10.86
N TYR A 553 -6.97 -26.42 10.51
CA TYR A 553 -6.79 -25.13 11.18
C TYR A 553 -7.74 -24.95 12.36
N PHE A 554 -9.05 -24.94 12.09
CA PHE A 554 -10.07 -24.62 13.08
C PHE A 554 -10.42 -25.84 13.95
N GLY A 555 -10.52 -27.03 13.33
CA GLY A 555 -10.72 -28.28 14.06
C GLY A 555 -9.61 -28.54 15.07
N GLU A 556 -8.35 -28.40 14.64
CA GLU A 556 -7.17 -28.54 15.50
C GLU A 556 -7.07 -27.45 16.57
N ALA A 557 -7.47 -26.20 16.26
CA ALA A 557 -7.57 -25.12 17.25
C ALA A 557 -8.57 -25.43 18.37
N MET A 558 -9.69 -26.07 18.01
CA MET A 558 -10.67 -26.56 18.99
C MET A 558 -10.14 -27.74 19.80
N ARG A 559 -9.47 -28.69 19.14
CA ARG A 559 -8.89 -29.87 19.80
C ARG A 559 -7.84 -29.49 20.85
N ARG A 560 -6.99 -28.50 20.56
CA ARG A 560 -5.96 -28.00 21.50
C ARG A 560 -6.47 -27.01 22.55
N GLY A 561 -7.76 -26.65 22.51
CA GLY A 561 -8.36 -25.72 23.46
C GLY A 561 -8.02 -24.24 23.25
N GLN A 562 -7.40 -23.87 22.13
CA GLN A 562 -7.11 -22.46 21.79
C GLN A 562 -8.39 -21.68 21.44
N LEU A 563 -9.36 -22.36 20.82
CA LEU A 563 -10.66 -21.83 20.43
C LEU A 563 -11.75 -22.80 20.89
N ARG A 564 -12.73 -22.38 21.69
CA ARG A 564 -13.85 -23.26 22.06
C ARG A 564 -14.84 -23.37 20.90
N PRO A 565 -15.58 -24.49 20.75
CA PRO A 565 -16.58 -24.64 19.69
C PRO A 565 -17.58 -23.48 19.60
N ALA A 566 -18.06 -22.98 20.74
CA ALA A 566 -19.00 -21.85 20.81
C ALA A 566 -18.39 -20.49 20.39
N GLN A 567 -17.08 -20.41 20.18
CA GLN A 567 -16.36 -19.21 19.76
C GLN A 567 -16.09 -19.18 18.25
N LEU A 568 -16.38 -20.27 17.54
CA LEU A 568 -16.31 -20.34 16.07
C LEU A 568 -17.70 -20.12 15.48
N HIS A 569 -17.83 -19.04 14.71
CA HIS A 569 -19.06 -18.66 14.02
C HIS A 569 -18.83 -18.64 12.51
N ILE A 570 -19.77 -19.19 11.76
CA ILE A 570 -19.70 -19.24 10.30
C ILE A 570 -21.02 -18.72 9.73
N ASP A 571 -20.94 -17.66 8.93
CA ASP A 571 -22.04 -17.06 8.20
C ASP A 571 -21.94 -17.51 6.72
N VAL A 572 -22.95 -18.23 6.20
CA VAL A 572 -22.97 -18.77 4.82
C VAL A 572 -24.29 -18.44 4.13
N LEU A 573 -24.29 -18.39 2.80
CA LEU A 573 -25.53 -18.34 2.04
C LEU A 573 -26.24 -19.70 2.14
N ASP A 574 -27.57 -19.70 2.15
CA ASP A 574 -28.32 -20.95 1.99
C ASP A 574 -28.18 -21.49 0.55
N ALA A 575 -28.51 -22.77 0.35
CA ALA A 575 -28.38 -23.43 -0.95
C ALA A 575 -29.16 -22.72 -2.07
N GLN A 576 -30.28 -22.06 -1.76
CA GLN A 576 -31.06 -21.34 -2.76
C GLN A 576 -30.38 -20.03 -3.17
N ARG A 577 -29.81 -19.30 -2.21
CA ARG A 577 -29.04 -18.06 -2.46
C ARG A 577 -27.75 -18.36 -3.20
N GLU A 578 -27.04 -19.43 -2.84
CA GLU A 578 -25.85 -19.91 -3.56
C GLU A 578 -26.12 -20.17 -5.05
N GLN A 579 -27.31 -20.69 -5.38
CA GLN A 579 -27.73 -20.94 -6.77
C GLN A 579 -28.22 -19.69 -7.53
N GLN A 580 -28.35 -18.56 -6.84
CA GLN A 580 -28.89 -17.31 -7.37
C GLN A 580 -27.93 -16.13 -7.18
N ASP A 581 -26.69 -16.38 -6.76
CA ASP A 581 -25.66 -15.37 -6.48
C ASP A 581 -25.26 -14.58 -7.73
N ALA A 582 -25.29 -15.24 -8.91
CA ALA A 582 -24.90 -14.69 -10.20
C ALA A 582 -23.49 -14.03 -10.17
N PHE A 583 -22.48 -14.80 -9.75
CA PHE A 583 -21.12 -14.28 -9.61
C PHE A 583 -20.57 -13.69 -10.92
N SER A 584 -20.04 -12.46 -10.83
CA SER A 584 -19.58 -11.62 -11.96
C SER A 584 -20.65 -11.32 -13.03
N GLY A 585 -21.93 -11.65 -12.77
CA GLY A 585 -23.03 -11.50 -13.71
C GLY A 585 -23.08 -12.56 -14.82
N THR A 586 -22.07 -13.44 -14.92
CA THR A 586 -21.97 -14.44 -16.00
C THR A 586 -22.14 -15.87 -15.51
N TYR A 587 -21.63 -16.19 -14.32
CA TYR A 587 -21.75 -17.51 -13.71
C TYR A 587 -22.94 -17.50 -12.74
N ARG A 588 -23.95 -18.35 -12.97
CA ARG A 588 -25.24 -18.27 -12.26
C ARG A 588 -25.10 -18.47 -10.75
N HIS A 589 -24.18 -19.34 -10.35
CA HIS A 589 -23.95 -19.71 -8.97
C HIS A 589 -22.93 -18.77 -8.31
N SER A 590 -22.61 -19.03 -7.04
CA SER A 590 -21.60 -18.27 -6.33
C SER A 590 -20.18 -18.59 -6.74
N LEU A 591 -19.27 -17.70 -6.35
CA LEU A 591 -17.83 -17.96 -6.41
C LEU A 591 -17.44 -19.25 -5.67
N LEU A 592 -18.04 -19.55 -4.52
CA LEU A 592 -17.73 -20.76 -3.76
C LEU A 592 -18.14 -22.03 -4.52
N THR A 593 -19.24 -21.97 -5.26
CA THR A 593 -19.65 -23.07 -6.14
C THR A 593 -18.66 -23.27 -7.28
N LEU A 594 -18.19 -22.17 -7.91
CA LEU A 594 -17.15 -22.24 -8.94
C LEU A 594 -15.85 -22.84 -8.39
N ILE A 595 -15.42 -22.41 -7.19
CA ILE A 595 -14.23 -22.94 -6.53
C ILE A 595 -14.38 -24.44 -6.29
N SER A 596 -15.48 -24.86 -5.65
CA SER A 596 -15.79 -26.26 -5.37
C SER A 596 -15.79 -27.14 -6.63
N ASN A 597 -16.42 -26.67 -7.70
CA ASN A 597 -16.67 -27.47 -8.89
C ASN A 597 -15.47 -27.50 -9.85
N ALA A 598 -14.71 -26.41 -9.95
CA ALA A 598 -13.73 -26.24 -11.03
C ALA A 598 -12.33 -25.81 -10.61
N LEU A 599 -12.17 -25.13 -9.46
CA LEU A 599 -10.87 -24.55 -9.08
C LEU A 599 -10.12 -25.35 -8.02
N GLU A 600 -10.82 -26.11 -7.19
CA GLU A 600 -10.21 -27.06 -6.25
C GLU A 600 -9.53 -28.24 -6.97
N ASP A 601 -8.69 -28.98 -6.24
CA ASP A 601 -7.92 -30.08 -6.83
C ASP A 601 -8.82 -31.20 -7.38
N ARG A 602 -9.99 -31.34 -6.77
CA ARG A 602 -11.04 -32.28 -7.14
C ARG A 602 -12.33 -31.50 -7.39
N CYS A 603 -13.01 -31.79 -8.50
CA CYS A 603 -14.35 -31.29 -8.75
C CYS A 603 -15.30 -31.75 -7.62
N GLN A 604 -16.19 -30.85 -7.20
CA GLN A 604 -17.11 -31.00 -6.06
C GLN A 604 -16.40 -31.20 -4.72
N THR A 605 -15.36 -30.39 -4.47
CA THR A 605 -14.70 -30.35 -3.16
C THR A 605 -15.54 -29.54 -2.16
N PRO A 606 -15.92 -30.13 -1.00
CA PRO A 606 -16.72 -29.43 -0.01
C PRO A 606 -15.95 -28.26 0.61
N LEU A 607 -16.57 -27.09 0.61
CA LEU A 607 -16.08 -25.88 1.25
C LEU A 607 -16.92 -25.54 2.48
N ILE A 608 -16.29 -25.10 3.56
CA ILE A 608 -17.01 -24.69 4.78
C ILE A 608 -17.80 -23.38 4.61
N GLY A 609 -17.72 -22.74 3.44
CA GLY A 609 -18.59 -21.64 3.04
C GLY A 609 -19.86 -22.07 2.32
N LEU A 610 -19.98 -23.34 1.92
CA LEU A 610 -21.19 -23.91 1.32
C LEU A 610 -22.04 -24.58 2.40
N ALA A 611 -23.32 -24.21 2.50
CA ALA A 611 -24.23 -24.73 3.53
C ALA A 611 -24.29 -26.26 3.60
N ASP A 612 -24.29 -26.93 2.45
CA ASP A 612 -24.33 -28.40 2.32
C ASP A 612 -23.18 -29.10 3.08
N SER A 613 -22.06 -28.43 3.33
CA SER A 613 -20.90 -28.98 4.04
C SER A 613 -21.15 -29.22 5.53
N PHE A 614 -22.25 -28.70 6.09
CA PHE A 614 -22.58 -28.82 7.52
C PHE A 614 -23.63 -29.87 7.83
N PHE A 615 -24.28 -30.44 6.82
CA PHE A 615 -25.33 -31.43 7.00
C PHE A 615 -24.79 -32.83 6.74
N ALA A 616 -25.33 -33.81 7.44
CA ALA A 616 -25.01 -35.22 7.21
C ALA A 616 -25.14 -35.50 5.71
N ALA A 617 -24.09 -36.04 5.11
CA ALA A 617 -24.13 -36.43 3.72
C ALA A 617 -25.19 -37.52 3.56
N ASP A 618 -26.26 -37.24 2.82
CA ASP A 618 -27.22 -38.24 2.40
C ASP A 618 -26.44 -39.35 1.65
N GLN A 619 -26.75 -40.59 2.01
CA GLN A 619 -25.92 -41.76 1.82
C GLN A 619 -25.29 -41.89 0.42
N GLU A 620 -24.08 -42.45 0.36
CA GLU A 620 -23.35 -42.84 -0.85
C GLU A 620 -24.30 -43.44 -1.91
N HIS A 621 -24.74 -42.63 -2.87
CA HIS A 621 -25.49 -43.15 -3.99
C HIS A 621 -24.54 -43.96 -4.86
N ARG A 622 -24.96 -45.18 -5.23
CA ARG A 622 -24.19 -46.05 -6.16
C ARG A 622 -23.91 -45.34 -7.50
N ASP A 623 -24.79 -44.43 -7.90
CA ASP A 623 -24.63 -43.54 -9.03
C ASP A 623 -23.87 -42.27 -8.62
N HIS A 624 -22.59 -42.21 -9.00
CA HIS A 624 -21.69 -41.10 -8.66
C HIS A 624 -22.13 -39.77 -9.28
N SER A 625 -22.93 -39.77 -10.35
CA SER A 625 -23.45 -38.55 -10.98
C SER A 625 -24.50 -37.83 -10.12
N ARG A 626 -25.00 -38.48 -9.07
CA ARG A 626 -25.99 -37.94 -8.12
C ARG A 626 -25.38 -37.50 -6.79
N ASN A 627 -24.09 -37.77 -6.55
CA ASN A 627 -23.42 -37.34 -5.33
C ASN A 627 -23.07 -35.85 -5.43
N ARG A 628 -23.48 -35.07 -4.42
CA ARG A 628 -23.14 -33.64 -4.33
C ARG A 628 -21.64 -33.40 -4.21
N TRP A 629 -20.95 -34.32 -3.54
CA TRP A 629 -19.54 -34.23 -3.20
C TRP A 629 -18.73 -35.34 -3.85
N ASN A 630 -17.47 -35.01 -4.15
CA ASN A 630 -16.50 -36.01 -4.57
C ASN A 630 -16.32 -37.09 -3.49
N PRO A 631 -16.44 -38.39 -3.82
CA PRO A 631 -16.24 -39.47 -2.84
C PRO A 631 -14.91 -39.41 -2.08
N ALA A 632 -13.84 -38.96 -2.75
CA ALA A 632 -12.52 -38.84 -2.14
C ALA A 632 -12.46 -37.77 -1.03
N CYS A 633 -13.38 -36.79 -1.04
CA CYS A 633 -13.44 -35.72 -0.06
C CYS A 633 -14.36 -36.03 1.14
N LEU A 634 -15.14 -37.12 1.07
CA LEU A 634 -16.07 -37.51 2.13
C LEU A 634 -15.40 -37.77 3.50
N PRO A 635 -14.19 -38.39 3.59
CA PRO A 635 -13.53 -38.55 4.88
C PRO A 635 -13.24 -37.22 5.58
N ALA A 636 -12.68 -36.24 4.87
CA ALA A 636 -12.39 -34.91 5.39
C ALA A 636 -13.67 -34.15 5.77
N LEU A 637 -14.72 -34.27 4.95
CA LEU A 637 -16.04 -33.70 5.27
C LEU A 637 -16.62 -34.27 6.57
N LYS A 638 -16.65 -35.60 6.72
CA LYS A 638 -17.16 -36.27 7.93
C LYS A 638 -16.35 -35.86 9.17
N GLN A 639 -15.02 -35.79 9.03
CA GLN A 639 -14.13 -35.33 10.10
C GLN A 639 -14.44 -33.89 10.51
N TRP A 640 -14.56 -32.98 9.55
CA TRP A 640 -14.93 -31.58 9.81
C TRP A 640 -16.28 -31.48 10.52
N GLN A 641 -17.30 -32.18 10.04
CA GLN A 641 -18.64 -32.17 10.65
C GLN A 641 -18.61 -32.68 12.09
N GLN A 642 -17.83 -33.73 12.37
CA GLN A 642 -17.65 -34.24 13.72
C GLN A 642 -16.91 -33.25 14.62
N GLN A 643 -15.85 -32.60 14.12
CA GLN A 643 -15.12 -31.57 14.86
C GLN A 643 -15.98 -30.32 15.12
N PHE A 644 -16.79 -29.93 14.13
CA PHE A 644 -17.66 -28.76 14.22
C PHE A 644 -18.86 -29.06 15.11
N TRP A 645 -19.69 -30.06 14.83
CA TRP A 645 -20.92 -30.33 15.57
C TRP A 645 -20.77 -31.23 16.80
N GLY A 646 -19.72 -32.03 16.87
CA GLY A 646 -19.64 -33.14 17.82
C GLY A 646 -20.49 -34.33 17.35
N LYS A 647 -21.23 -34.94 18.28
CA LYS A 647 -22.05 -36.14 17.99
C LYS A 647 -23.37 -35.84 17.25
N ASN A 648 -23.85 -34.60 17.31
CA ASN A 648 -25.18 -34.23 16.83
C ASN A 648 -25.09 -33.47 15.50
N ILE A 649 -24.75 -34.19 14.43
CA ILE A 649 -24.67 -33.65 13.07
C ILE A 649 -26.11 -33.45 12.54
N PRO A 650 -26.51 -32.24 12.10
CA PRO A 650 -27.82 -32.01 11.52
C PRO A 650 -28.01 -32.76 10.20
N ILE A 651 -29.25 -33.14 9.89
CA ILE A 651 -29.64 -33.68 8.58
C ILE A 651 -30.26 -32.55 7.76
N ALA A 652 -30.00 -32.50 6.46
CA ALA A 652 -30.56 -31.47 5.59
C ALA A 652 -32.09 -31.59 5.53
N ALA A 653 -32.80 -30.46 5.51
CA ALA A 653 -34.23 -30.46 5.22
C ALA A 653 -34.46 -30.71 3.72
N ALA A 654 -35.56 -31.39 3.36
CA ALA A 654 -35.92 -31.63 1.97
C ALA A 654 -36.02 -30.33 1.16
N ALA A 655 -35.52 -30.35 -0.08
CA ALA A 655 -35.48 -29.18 -0.96
C ALA A 655 -36.88 -28.55 -1.13
N GLY A 656 -37.03 -27.28 -0.74
CA GLY A 656 -38.26 -26.50 -0.91
C GLY A 656 -38.94 -26.02 0.39
N SER A 657 -38.45 -26.39 1.58
CA SER A 657 -38.97 -25.81 2.84
C SER A 657 -38.51 -24.37 3.00
N ARG A 658 -39.44 -23.41 2.99
CA ARG A 658 -39.16 -22.01 3.34
C ARG A 658 -38.69 -21.93 4.79
N ALA A 659 -37.48 -21.41 5.00
CA ALA A 659 -36.82 -21.08 6.26
C ALA A 659 -36.14 -22.25 7.02
N ASN A 660 -34.85 -22.08 7.34
CA ASN A 660 -34.14 -22.34 8.61
C ASN A 660 -34.48 -23.53 9.54
N THR A 661 -35.22 -24.55 9.12
CA THR A 661 -35.86 -25.50 10.07
C THR A 661 -35.03 -26.72 10.48
N GLY A 662 -33.84 -26.95 9.88
CA GLY A 662 -33.01 -28.12 10.22
C GLY A 662 -32.05 -27.93 11.41
N LEU A 663 -31.74 -26.68 11.78
CA LEU A 663 -30.79 -26.36 12.85
C LEU A 663 -31.52 -25.98 14.14
N THR A 664 -31.09 -26.57 15.26
CA THR A 664 -31.53 -26.15 16.61
C THR A 664 -31.04 -24.73 16.92
N ALA A 665 -31.67 -24.06 17.89
CA ALA A 665 -31.24 -22.73 18.33
C ALA A 665 -29.76 -22.67 18.76
N ALA A 666 -29.24 -23.74 19.38
CA ALA A 666 -27.82 -23.84 19.75
C ALA A 666 -26.90 -23.97 18.52
N GLN A 667 -27.36 -24.68 17.48
CA GLN A 667 -26.61 -24.82 16.24
C GLN A 667 -26.61 -23.51 15.41
N GLN A 668 -27.73 -22.78 15.42
CA GLN A 668 -27.86 -21.46 14.77
C GLN A 668 -26.93 -20.39 15.37
N GLN A 669 -26.50 -20.56 16.63
CA GLN A 669 -25.50 -19.67 17.22
C GLN A 669 -24.12 -19.82 16.58
N ARG A 670 -23.84 -20.95 15.93
CA ARG A 670 -22.53 -21.28 15.34
C ARG A 670 -22.54 -21.25 13.81
N LEU A 671 -23.64 -21.67 13.20
CA LEU A 671 -23.84 -21.61 11.75
C LEU A 671 -25.07 -20.76 11.44
N HIS A 672 -24.88 -19.67 10.70
CA HIS A 672 -25.96 -18.81 10.27
C HIS A 672 -26.17 -18.94 8.75
N LEU A 673 -27.37 -19.38 8.37
CA LEU A 673 -27.79 -19.52 6.97
C LEU A 673 -28.51 -18.26 6.51
N ILE A 674 -27.90 -17.55 5.57
CA ILE A 674 -28.41 -16.30 5.03
C ILE A 674 -29.35 -16.61 3.87
N SER A 675 -30.63 -16.37 4.08
CA SER A 675 -31.73 -16.69 3.15
C SER A 675 -32.43 -15.47 2.54
N ARG A 676 -32.17 -14.27 3.08
CA ARG A 676 -32.74 -13.00 2.58
C ARG A 676 -32.29 -12.71 1.14
N ARG A 677 -33.07 -11.93 0.40
CA ARG A 677 -32.78 -11.61 -1.02
C ARG A 677 -31.93 -10.35 -1.20
N THR A 678 -31.98 -9.44 -0.25
CA THR A 678 -31.27 -8.16 -0.27
C THR A 678 -30.43 -8.01 0.99
N LEU A 679 -29.31 -7.29 0.86
CA LEU A 679 -28.44 -6.86 1.95
C LEU A 679 -28.62 -5.37 2.15
N ARG A 680 -28.44 -4.93 3.39
CA ARG A 680 -28.39 -3.51 3.72
C ARG A 680 -26.92 -3.12 3.79
N THR A 681 -26.48 -2.26 2.88
CA THR A 681 -25.09 -1.81 2.84
C THR A 681 -25.02 -0.30 3.01
N VAL A 682 -23.80 0.22 3.18
CA VAL A 682 -23.52 1.66 3.22
C VAL A 682 -24.04 2.35 1.94
N SER A 683 -23.93 1.72 0.78
CA SER A 683 -24.47 2.29 -0.47
C SER A 683 -25.99 2.13 -0.65
N GLY A 684 -26.71 1.56 0.32
CA GLY A 684 -28.14 1.25 0.23
C GLY A 684 -28.44 -0.24 0.15
N GLU A 685 -29.68 -0.58 -0.20
CA GLU A 685 -30.07 -1.98 -0.43
C GLU A 685 -29.51 -2.47 -1.77
N GLN A 686 -28.90 -3.66 -1.75
CA GLN A 686 -28.44 -4.34 -2.96
C GLN A 686 -28.76 -5.84 -2.88
N PRO A 687 -28.81 -6.56 -4.01
CA PRO A 687 -28.99 -8.01 -3.99
C PRO A 687 -27.94 -8.70 -3.12
N VAL A 688 -28.33 -9.78 -2.43
CA VAL A 688 -27.36 -10.64 -1.74
C VAL A 688 -26.39 -11.19 -2.76
N SER A 689 -25.09 -11.01 -2.50
CA SER A 689 -24.04 -11.72 -3.20
C SER A 689 -22.88 -12.10 -2.28
N HIS A 690 -22.10 -13.11 -2.66
CA HIS A 690 -20.87 -13.54 -1.99
C HIS A 690 -19.92 -12.37 -1.70
N ALA A 691 -19.75 -11.48 -2.69
CA ALA A 691 -18.89 -10.31 -2.59
C ALA A 691 -19.47 -9.23 -1.64
N ALA A 692 -20.79 -9.05 -1.63
CA ALA A 692 -21.46 -8.02 -0.85
C ALA A 692 -21.65 -8.37 0.64
N LEU A 693 -21.52 -9.65 1.03
CA LEU A 693 -21.72 -10.10 2.41
C LEU A 693 -20.87 -9.38 3.45
N ALA A 694 -19.62 -9.03 3.13
CA ALA A 694 -18.74 -8.30 4.05
C ALA A 694 -19.17 -6.85 4.29
N LEU A 695 -20.03 -6.30 3.41
CA LEU A 695 -20.55 -4.94 3.51
C LEU A 695 -21.95 -4.91 4.12
N ASP A 696 -22.50 -6.07 4.48
CA ASP A 696 -23.83 -6.14 5.07
C ASP A 696 -23.83 -5.67 6.52
N LEU A 697 -24.68 -4.68 6.76
CA LEU A 697 -24.80 -3.97 8.01
C LEU A 697 -25.46 -4.82 9.11
N ASP A 698 -26.40 -5.71 8.78
CA ASP A 698 -27.01 -6.59 9.78
C ASP A 698 -26.00 -7.65 10.28
N LEU A 699 -25.20 -8.20 9.36
CA LEU A 699 -24.14 -9.14 9.65
C LEU A 699 -23.01 -8.47 10.44
N LEU A 700 -22.62 -7.25 10.07
CA LEU A 700 -21.66 -6.44 10.83
C LEU A 700 -22.17 -6.16 12.25
N GLY A 701 -23.45 -5.82 12.40
CA GLY A 701 -24.07 -5.62 13.71
C GLY A 701 -24.04 -6.88 14.57
N ALA A 702 -24.38 -8.03 14.01
CA ALA A 702 -24.32 -9.32 14.69
C ALA A 702 -22.87 -9.69 15.06
N LEU A 703 -21.91 -9.47 14.16
CA LEU A 703 -20.49 -9.66 14.40
C LEU A 703 -20.03 -8.84 15.60
N LEU A 704 -20.27 -7.52 15.60
CA LEU A 704 -19.84 -6.63 16.68
C LEU A 704 -20.46 -7.02 18.04
N GLN A 705 -21.71 -7.48 18.06
CA GLN A 705 -22.34 -8.01 19.26
C GLN A 705 -21.61 -9.25 19.80
N ARG A 706 -21.21 -10.17 18.91
CA ARG A 706 -20.42 -11.36 19.28
C ARG A 706 -19.07 -10.97 19.86
N LEU A 707 -18.35 -10.04 19.21
CA LEU A 707 -17.02 -9.61 19.65
C LEU A 707 -17.05 -9.01 21.07
N ARG A 708 -18.07 -8.20 21.40
CA ARG A 708 -18.20 -7.58 22.74
C ARG A 708 -18.73 -8.52 23.82
N GLY A 709 -19.37 -9.63 23.45
CA GLY A 709 -20.10 -10.50 24.37
C GLY A 709 -21.30 -9.83 25.06
N ARG A 710 -21.78 -8.69 24.54
CA ARG A 710 -22.93 -7.88 25.02
C ARG A 710 -23.55 -7.12 23.83
N LYS A 711 -24.72 -6.48 24.01
CA LYS A 711 -25.32 -5.62 22.95
C LYS A 711 -24.31 -4.56 22.48
N ALA A 712 -24.21 -4.38 21.16
CA ALA A 712 -23.36 -3.35 20.53
C ALA A 712 -23.77 -1.95 21.01
N LEU A 713 -22.80 -1.05 21.20
CA LEU A 713 -23.08 0.35 21.61
C LEU A 713 -23.90 1.07 20.53
N LEU A 714 -23.56 0.77 19.27
CA LEU A 714 -24.29 1.21 18.10
C LEU A 714 -24.80 -0.06 17.40
N ALA A 715 -25.97 -0.53 17.84
CA ALA A 715 -26.56 -1.78 17.38
C ALA A 715 -27.33 -1.63 16.05
N ARG A 716 -27.52 -0.42 15.55
CA ARG A 716 -28.19 -0.13 14.28
C ARG A 716 -27.33 0.81 13.45
N PRO A 717 -26.60 0.27 12.47
CA PRO A 717 -25.91 1.07 11.49
C PRO A 717 -26.80 1.91 10.57
#